data_AF-A0A6B1F3Q0-F1
#
_entry.id   AF-A0A6B1F3Q0-F1
#
_cell.length_a   1.000
_cell.length_b   1.000
_cell.length_c   1.000
_cell.angle_alpha   90.00
_cell.angle_beta   90.00
_cell.angle_gamma   90.00
#
_symmetry.space_group_name_H-M   'P 1'
#
loop_
_entity.id
_entity.type
_entity.pdbx_description
1 polymer ?
#
loop_
_entity_poly.entity_id
_entity_poly.type
_entity_poly.pdbx_seq_one_letter_code
_entity_poly.pdbx_strand_id
1 'polypeptide(L)'
;IWTDQYGGRLVFTLVMVASAIATWLLSTVTTYPMFLLAALGVGLAGGSFAVGIAYVSKWYSAEYQGSALGIFGVGNVGAAVTNFGAPFLLVAVGWQATAQVYSVALLVMAAIFYVFTKEDPTTAARKARGEKPRSAWMELDPLRKLQVWRFALYYFFVFGAFVALALWLPRYLVGVYELDIKTAGMIAAAYSVPASIFRAYGGHLSDKRGARSVMYWTFGVSVILTFMLSYPKTDYVIHGIEGPIIFSTSMGLIPFVVAIFILGFFMSLGKAAVYKHIPVYYPDHIGSVGGLVGMIGGLGGFILPISFGVLLDLTGIWTSCFALLFGIVLVALLWMHFSIRAMERSALSDELDKLPELPEMQSVHGPEQKGALAGVLKEWRPGPIENWKPEDEQFWKEHGSKIANRNLWISIPALLLAFSVWMVWSVVVAKFPSIGFEYTTDQLFWLAALPGISGATLRIFYSFMVPIFGGRLWTTLTTASLLIPAFGIGYSVQNPDTPYFIFLVLALLCGLGGGNFASSMANITYFYPKRRKGHALAMNAGLGNLGVSVMQFLVPIVISTGAFVVFTGGGQITADGSTLWLQNAGFVWVPFLLVSTALAWFGMNDIMTARASFADQAVIFSRFHNWVMCWLYTGTFGSFIGYSAGFPLLMKTQFPAVDTLSFAFLGPMVGALSRAATGWVSDKYGGGRVTFWTFLGMIIAVGGVLYFLSIKQEPGAFWGFFACFMALFFLTGVGNASTFQMIPTIMRQEVDRLMPDLDPPTKLKNAERESAAIVAFTSAVAAYGAFFIPKSYGTSIAMTGGPEAALWGFMIFYATCVGVVWYFYTRRSASVPC
;
A
#
# COMPACT_ATOMS: atom_id res chain seq x y z
N ILE A 1 1.74 26.87 32.01
CA ILE A 1 2.06 28.08 32.83
C ILE A 1 1.40 28.02 34.20
N TRP A 2 0.14 28.43 34.40
CA TRP A 2 -0.45 28.44 35.75
C TRP A 2 -0.51 27.03 36.38
N THR A 3 -0.77 25.99 35.59
CA THR A 3 -0.69 24.60 36.05
C THR A 3 0.68 24.22 36.61
N ASP A 4 1.76 24.73 36.00
CA ASP A 4 3.13 24.45 36.43
C ASP A 4 3.51 25.28 37.66
N GLN A 5 2.93 26.47 37.81
CA GLN A 5 3.18 27.36 38.95
C GLN A 5 2.35 27.00 40.18
N TYR A 6 1.06 26.70 40.03
CA TYR A 6 0.12 26.58 41.14
C TYR A 6 -0.40 25.15 41.35
N GLY A 7 -0.08 24.22 40.44
CA GLY A 7 -0.52 22.83 40.49
C GLY A 7 -1.78 22.59 39.66
N GLY A 8 -1.83 21.42 39.00
CA GLY A 8 -2.94 21.08 38.10
C GLY A 8 -4.29 20.91 38.79
N ARG A 9 -4.31 20.40 40.03
CA ARG A 9 -5.55 20.21 40.81
C ARG A 9 -6.30 21.52 41.01
N LEU A 10 -5.59 22.57 41.47
CA LEU A 10 -6.19 23.88 41.74
C LEU A 10 -6.62 24.56 40.44
N VAL A 11 -5.73 24.63 39.45
CA VAL A 11 -5.98 25.35 38.20
C VAL A 11 -7.11 24.72 37.41
N PHE A 12 -7.19 23.39 37.36
CA PHE A 12 -8.26 22.71 36.63
C PHE A 12 -9.63 22.93 37.29
N THR A 13 -9.67 22.94 38.63
CA THR A 13 -10.87 23.29 39.40
C THR A 13 -11.32 24.72 39.09
N LEU A 14 -10.40 25.68 39.13
CA LEU A 14 -10.70 27.09 38.84
C LEU A 14 -11.19 27.28 37.41
N VAL A 15 -10.62 26.58 36.43
CA VAL A 15 -11.10 26.63 35.03
C VAL A 15 -12.51 26.09 34.90
N MET A 16 -12.85 24.97 35.56
CA MET A 16 -14.22 24.44 35.55
C MET A 16 -15.21 25.39 36.21
N VAL A 17 -14.87 25.97 37.37
CA VAL A 17 -15.71 26.96 38.06
C VAL A 17 -15.90 28.22 37.22
N ALA A 18 -14.82 28.77 36.66
CA ALA A 18 -14.89 29.95 35.80
C ALA A 18 -15.74 29.68 34.54
N SER A 19 -15.58 28.51 33.92
CA SER A 19 -16.38 28.09 32.76
C SER A 19 -17.85 27.92 33.13
N ALA A 20 -18.15 27.38 34.31
CA ALA A 20 -19.51 27.25 34.80
C ALA A 20 -20.16 28.61 35.06
N ILE A 21 -19.44 29.54 35.70
CA ILE A 21 -19.91 30.91 35.92
C ILE A 21 -20.18 31.60 34.58
N ALA A 22 -19.26 31.51 33.61
CA ALA A 22 -19.46 32.10 32.29
C ALA A 22 -20.67 31.49 31.55
N THR A 23 -20.86 30.18 31.66
CA THR A 23 -22.01 29.46 31.09
C THR A 23 -23.32 29.90 31.76
N TRP A 24 -23.31 30.14 33.08
CA TRP A 24 -24.47 30.67 33.80
C TRP A 24 -24.78 32.10 33.38
N LEU A 25 -23.76 32.96 33.28
CA LEU A 25 -23.89 34.34 32.83
C LEU A 25 -24.52 34.43 31.43
N LEU A 26 -24.26 33.45 30.55
CA LEU A 26 -24.91 33.34 29.25
C LEU A 26 -26.45 33.32 29.36
N SER A 27 -27.02 32.73 30.42
CA SER A 27 -28.47 32.70 30.66
C SER A 27 -29.07 34.04 31.10
N THR A 28 -28.21 35.00 31.48
CA THR A 28 -28.60 36.31 32.03
C THR A 28 -28.39 37.47 31.05
N VAL A 29 -27.91 37.18 29.83
CA VAL A 29 -27.52 38.21 28.87
C VAL A 29 -28.72 38.90 28.21
N THR A 30 -28.70 40.23 28.20
CA THR A 30 -29.77 41.07 27.61
C THR A 30 -29.27 41.95 26.46
N THR A 31 -27.96 42.07 26.27
CA THR A 31 -27.34 42.87 25.21
C THR A 31 -26.29 42.08 24.45
N TYR A 32 -26.05 42.45 23.18
CA TYR A 32 -25.06 41.78 22.33
C TYR A 32 -23.62 41.83 22.90
N PRO A 33 -23.12 42.96 23.45
CA PRO A 33 -21.80 42.98 24.10
C PRO A 33 -21.72 42.04 25.32
N MET A 34 -22.79 41.94 26.10
CA MET A 34 -22.87 41.03 27.25
C MET A 34 -22.85 39.56 26.77
N PHE A 35 -23.53 39.26 25.67
CA PHE A 35 -23.47 37.95 25.02
C PHE A 35 -22.05 37.61 24.55
N LEU A 36 -21.35 38.53 23.89
CA LEU A 36 -19.96 38.32 23.44
C LEU A 36 -19.00 38.09 24.62
N LEU A 37 -19.14 38.87 25.70
CA LEU A 37 -18.31 38.72 26.89
C LEU A 37 -18.57 37.39 27.61
N ALA A 38 -19.83 36.98 27.74
CA ALA A 38 -20.19 35.68 28.32
C ALA A 38 -19.69 34.52 27.44
N ALA A 39 -19.86 34.61 26.12
CA ALA A 39 -19.37 33.62 25.16
C ALA A 39 -17.83 33.51 25.16
N LEU A 40 -17.12 34.64 25.28
CA LEU A 40 -15.67 34.66 25.46
C LEU A 40 -15.26 33.90 26.73
N GLY A 41 -16.00 34.09 27.83
CA GLY A 41 -15.81 33.36 29.08
C GLY A 41 -16.07 31.85 28.96
N VAL A 42 -17.10 31.44 28.20
CA VAL A 42 -17.36 30.02 27.91
C VAL A 42 -16.17 29.38 27.17
N GLY A 43 -15.46 30.16 26.36
CA GLY A 43 -14.22 29.74 25.70
C GLY A 43 -13.11 29.25 26.65
N LEU A 44 -13.13 29.64 27.93
CA LEU A 44 -12.20 29.13 28.95
C LEU A 44 -12.30 27.62 29.13
N ALA A 45 -13.47 27.03 28.84
CA ALA A 45 -13.67 25.59 28.84
C ALA A 45 -12.72 24.87 27.86
N GLY A 46 -12.35 25.51 26.74
CA GLY A 46 -11.35 24.99 25.80
C GLY A 46 -9.94 24.93 26.39
N GLY A 47 -9.60 25.84 27.30
CA GLY A 47 -8.30 25.86 28.00
C GLY A 47 -8.12 24.73 29.01
N SER A 48 -9.22 24.08 29.42
CA SER A 48 -9.22 22.94 30.33
C SER A 48 -8.36 21.77 29.82
N PHE A 49 -8.27 21.61 28.51
CA PHE A 49 -7.47 20.57 27.88
C PHE A 49 -5.97 20.73 28.15
N ALA A 50 -5.44 21.96 28.02
CA ALA A 50 -4.03 22.25 28.28
C ALA A 50 -3.68 22.05 29.77
N VAL A 51 -4.59 22.45 30.66
CA VAL A 51 -4.43 22.25 32.10
C VAL A 51 -4.40 20.77 32.46
N GLY A 52 -5.35 19.99 31.93
CA GLY A 52 -5.46 18.58 32.22
C GLY A 52 -4.30 17.75 31.67
N ILE A 53 -3.76 18.09 30.48
CA ILE A 53 -2.54 17.44 29.97
C ILE A 53 -1.35 17.64 30.90
N ALA A 54 -1.10 18.90 31.29
CA ALA A 54 0.01 19.23 32.17
C ALA A 54 -0.14 18.61 33.57
N TYR A 55 -1.39 18.41 34.02
CA TYR A 55 -1.69 17.69 35.26
C TYR A 55 -1.45 16.18 35.12
N VAL A 56 -2.05 15.53 34.11
CA VAL A 56 -2.04 14.07 33.92
C VAL A 56 -0.64 13.56 33.56
N SER A 57 0.12 14.27 32.72
CA SER A 57 1.45 13.82 32.26
C SER A 57 2.43 13.57 33.41
N LYS A 58 2.29 14.28 34.53
CA LYS A 58 3.18 14.23 35.70
C LYS A 58 2.96 13.00 36.58
N TRP A 59 1.87 12.25 36.36
CA TRP A 59 1.55 11.02 37.10
C TRP A 59 2.11 9.75 36.43
N TYR A 60 2.53 9.83 35.17
CA TYR A 60 2.94 8.69 34.37
C TYR A 60 4.39 8.83 33.93
N SER A 61 5.11 7.71 33.89
CA SER A 61 6.46 7.64 33.31
C SER A 61 6.41 7.89 31.80
N ALA A 62 7.56 8.30 31.23
CA ALA A 62 7.68 8.62 29.81
C ALA A 62 7.21 7.50 28.86
N GLU A 63 7.24 6.24 29.31
CA GLU A 63 6.78 5.07 28.56
C GLU A 63 5.26 5.01 28.38
N TYR A 64 4.48 5.47 29.37
CA TYR A 64 3.00 5.39 29.37
C TYR A 64 2.31 6.73 29.16
N GLN A 65 3.07 7.81 29.02
CA GLN A 65 2.52 9.16 28.86
C GLN A 65 1.64 9.30 27.61
N GLY A 66 1.96 8.66 26.49
CA GLY A 66 1.13 8.75 25.29
C GLY A 66 -0.28 8.19 25.49
N SER A 67 -0.39 7.05 26.16
CA SER A 67 -1.64 6.36 26.46
C SER A 67 -2.47 7.16 27.46
N ALA A 68 -1.86 7.65 28.53
CA ALA A 68 -2.53 8.49 29.52
C ALA A 68 -3.09 9.78 28.90
N LEU A 69 -2.29 10.47 28.10
CA LEU A 69 -2.72 11.68 27.39
C LEU A 69 -3.75 11.39 26.29
N GLY A 70 -3.66 10.22 25.64
CA GLY A 70 -4.64 9.74 24.67
C GLY A 70 -6.00 9.49 25.31
N ILE A 71 -6.05 8.80 26.45
CA ILE A 71 -7.28 8.52 27.22
C ILE A 71 -7.89 9.82 27.74
N PHE A 72 -7.09 10.69 28.36
CA PHE A 72 -7.55 12.02 28.77
C PHE A 72 -8.13 12.80 27.56
N GLY A 73 -7.48 12.68 26.40
CA GLY A 73 -7.92 13.28 25.14
C GLY A 73 -9.24 12.76 24.58
N VAL A 74 -9.77 11.63 25.06
CA VAL A 74 -11.13 11.15 24.72
C VAL A 74 -12.19 12.10 25.28
N GLY A 75 -11.88 12.93 26.28
CA GLY A 75 -12.79 13.95 26.81
C GLY A 75 -13.40 14.88 25.75
N ASN A 76 -12.76 15.02 24.58
CA ASN A 76 -13.33 15.71 23.41
C ASN A 76 -14.69 15.15 22.94
N VAL A 77 -15.03 13.90 23.31
CA VAL A 77 -16.36 13.31 23.10
C VAL A 77 -17.46 14.19 23.72
N GLY A 78 -17.17 14.96 24.78
CA GLY A 78 -18.11 15.91 25.37
C GLY A 78 -18.66 16.94 24.38
N ALA A 79 -17.88 17.34 23.36
CA ALA A 79 -18.37 18.21 22.28
C ALA A 79 -19.41 17.50 21.39
N ALA A 80 -19.21 16.22 21.10
CA ALA A 80 -20.20 15.42 20.39
C ALA A 80 -21.46 15.19 21.24
N VAL A 81 -21.31 14.89 22.54
CA VAL A 81 -22.42 14.78 23.49
C VAL A 81 -23.22 16.08 23.54
N THR A 82 -22.56 17.23 23.48
CA THR A 82 -23.25 18.54 23.43
C THR A 82 -23.98 18.74 22.11
N ASN A 83 -23.35 18.47 20.97
CA ASN A 83 -23.99 18.62 19.67
C ASN A 83 -25.23 17.72 19.50
N PHE A 84 -25.26 16.57 20.17
CA PHE A 84 -26.42 15.68 20.17
C PHE A 84 -27.43 15.96 21.28
N GLY A 85 -26.96 16.16 22.51
CA GLY A 85 -27.78 16.28 23.72
C GLY A 85 -28.38 17.66 23.92
N ALA A 86 -27.66 18.73 23.55
CA ALA A 86 -28.12 20.10 23.76
C ALA A 86 -29.41 20.43 23.00
N PRO A 87 -29.64 19.98 21.74
CA PRO A 87 -30.93 20.17 21.07
C PRO A 87 -32.12 19.56 21.82
N PHE A 88 -31.98 18.36 22.41
CA PHE A 88 -33.06 17.74 23.19
C PHE A 88 -33.35 18.51 24.48
N LEU A 89 -32.28 18.94 25.18
CA LEU A 89 -32.41 19.76 26.39
C LEU A 89 -33.04 21.13 26.06
N LEU A 90 -32.62 21.75 24.96
CA LEU A 90 -33.14 23.00 24.44
C LEU A 90 -34.65 22.92 24.17
N VAL A 91 -35.11 21.85 23.53
CA VAL A 91 -36.54 21.63 23.25
C VAL A 91 -37.33 21.41 24.54
N ALA A 92 -36.75 20.70 25.52
CA ALA A 92 -37.45 20.36 26.75
C ALA A 92 -37.56 21.53 27.75
N VAL A 93 -36.50 22.32 27.91
CA VAL A 93 -36.41 23.34 28.99
C VAL A 93 -36.04 24.75 28.50
N GLY A 94 -35.84 24.94 27.20
CA GLY A 94 -35.41 26.23 26.63
C GLY A 94 -33.92 26.50 26.79
N TRP A 95 -33.42 27.52 26.08
CA TRP A 95 -31.97 27.75 25.93
C TRP A 95 -31.33 28.29 27.21
N GLN A 96 -32.02 29.15 27.98
CA GLN A 96 -31.52 29.67 29.24
C GLN A 96 -31.34 28.56 30.27
N ALA A 97 -32.36 27.72 30.46
CA ALA A 97 -32.28 26.60 31.40
C ALA A 97 -31.25 25.55 30.94
N THR A 98 -31.10 25.35 29.62
CA THR A 98 -30.05 24.50 29.06
C THR A 98 -28.65 24.96 29.49
N ALA A 99 -28.36 26.25 29.38
CA ALA A 99 -27.09 26.82 29.85
C ALA A 99 -26.91 26.66 31.38
N GLN A 100 -27.98 26.85 32.16
CA GLN A 100 -27.95 26.66 33.62
C GLN A 100 -27.67 25.21 34.01
N VAL A 101 -28.28 24.22 33.33
CA VAL A 101 -28.03 22.79 33.59
C VAL A 101 -26.57 22.43 33.33
N TYR A 102 -25.99 22.89 32.20
CA TYR A 102 -24.58 22.66 31.89
C TYR A 102 -23.65 23.33 32.91
N SER A 103 -23.99 24.55 33.35
CA SER A 103 -23.25 25.25 34.40
C SER A 103 -23.26 24.48 35.72
N VAL A 104 -24.43 24.01 36.18
CA VAL A 104 -24.54 23.20 37.41
C VAL A 104 -23.76 21.89 37.28
N ALA A 105 -23.87 21.21 36.14
CA ALA A 105 -23.11 19.99 35.88
C ALA A 105 -21.58 20.22 35.96
N LEU A 106 -21.10 21.33 35.40
CA LEU A 106 -19.69 21.72 35.49
C LEU A 106 -19.26 22.07 36.93
N LEU A 107 -20.10 22.74 37.72
CA LEU A 107 -19.82 23.02 39.15
C LEU A 107 -19.76 21.74 39.97
N VAL A 108 -20.71 20.83 39.77
CA VAL A 108 -20.71 19.51 40.43
C VAL A 108 -19.44 18.74 40.06
N MET A 109 -19.06 18.74 38.78
CA MET A 109 -17.82 18.10 38.34
C MET A 109 -16.58 18.78 38.91
N ALA A 110 -16.57 20.10 39.06
CA ALA A 110 -15.47 20.82 39.70
C ALA A 110 -15.31 20.41 41.19
N ALA A 111 -16.43 20.29 41.91
CA ALA A 111 -16.44 19.83 43.30
C ALA A 111 -15.96 18.38 43.42
N ILE A 112 -16.48 17.47 42.59
CA ILE A 112 -16.05 16.07 42.54
C ILE A 112 -14.56 16.00 42.23
N PHE A 113 -14.08 16.70 41.20
CA PHE A 113 -12.66 16.69 40.83
C PHE A 113 -11.80 17.21 41.99
N TYR A 114 -12.16 18.33 42.62
CA TYR A 114 -11.37 18.88 43.71
C TYR A 114 -11.31 17.94 44.92
N VAL A 115 -12.42 17.29 45.29
CA VAL A 115 -12.50 16.39 46.44
C VAL A 115 -11.76 15.07 46.20
N PHE A 116 -11.93 14.46 45.02
CA PHE A 116 -11.44 13.11 44.75
C PHE A 116 -10.03 13.05 44.15
N THR A 117 -9.47 14.18 43.68
CA THR A 117 -8.11 14.19 43.09
C THR A 117 -7.05 14.71 44.06
N LYS A 118 -5.79 14.37 43.79
CA LYS A 118 -4.62 14.77 44.59
C LYS A 118 -3.73 15.75 43.84
N GLU A 119 -2.90 16.48 44.55
CA GLU A 119 -1.90 17.34 43.91
C GLU A 119 -0.82 16.49 43.22
N ASP A 120 -0.30 16.94 42.07
CA ASP A 120 0.63 16.12 41.28
C ASP A 120 1.98 15.92 42.01
N PRO A 121 2.70 14.80 41.76
CA PRO A 121 3.91 14.46 42.51
C PRO A 121 4.99 15.54 42.44
N THR A 122 5.12 16.23 41.30
CA THR A 122 6.16 17.24 41.11
C THR A 122 5.84 18.53 41.88
N THR A 123 4.58 18.97 41.85
CA THR A 123 4.13 20.16 42.59
C THR A 123 4.14 19.89 44.10
N ALA A 124 3.71 18.72 44.54
CA ALA A 124 3.74 18.31 45.95
C ALA A 124 5.18 18.28 46.48
N ALA A 125 6.11 17.67 45.74
CA ALA A 125 7.52 17.63 46.12
C ALA A 125 8.17 19.04 46.16
N ARG A 126 7.83 19.91 45.21
CA ARG A 126 8.31 21.31 45.20
C ARG A 126 7.82 22.10 46.40
N LYS A 127 6.53 22.00 46.74
CA LYS A 127 5.95 22.65 47.94
C LYS A 127 6.60 22.13 49.21
N ALA A 128 6.85 20.82 49.31
CA ALA A 128 7.54 20.23 50.46
C ALA A 128 8.99 20.73 50.62
N ARG A 129 9.69 21.05 49.51
CA ARG A 129 11.04 21.63 49.53
C ARG A 129 11.08 23.15 49.74
N GLY A 130 9.92 23.84 49.82
CA GLY A 130 9.86 25.30 49.97
C GLY A 130 10.35 26.10 48.75
N GLU A 131 10.48 25.46 47.59
CA GLU A 131 10.96 26.09 46.35
C GLU A 131 9.89 27.02 45.76
N LYS A 132 10.27 28.26 45.41
CA LYS A 132 9.38 29.20 44.71
C LYS A 132 9.11 28.70 43.27
N PRO A 133 7.87 28.87 42.76
CA PRO A 133 7.56 28.51 41.37
C PRO A 133 8.38 29.37 40.40
N ARG A 134 8.76 28.80 39.25
CA ARG A 134 9.42 29.54 38.16
C ARG A 134 8.53 30.69 37.69
N SER A 135 9.14 31.81 37.31
CA SER A 135 8.42 32.99 36.80
C SER A 135 7.67 32.66 35.50
N ALA A 136 6.49 33.26 35.30
CA ALA A 136 5.66 33.03 34.11
C ALA A 136 6.40 33.42 32.81
N TRP A 137 7.29 34.41 32.89
CA TRP A 137 8.14 34.83 31.77
C TRP A 137 9.18 33.77 31.39
N MET A 138 9.70 33.01 32.35
CA MET A 138 10.63 31.90 32.08
C MET A 138 9.90 30.71 31.44
N GLU A 139 8.62 30.50 31.76
CA GLU A 139 7.80 29.46 31.13
C GLU A 139 7.54 29.70 29.63
N LEU A 140 7.74 30.93 29.15
CA LEU A 140 7.62 31.30 27.73
C LEU A 140 8.94 31.13 26.96
N ASP A 141 10.07 30.91 27.62
CA ASP A 141 11.37 30.77 26.94
C ASP A 141 11.41 29.64 25.89
N PRO A 142 10.79 28.46 26.10
CA PRO A 142 10.69 27.42 25.08
C PRO A 142 10.00 27.87 23.79
N LEU A 143 9.15 28.90 23.83
CA LEU A 143 8.45 29.41 22.66
C LEU A 143 9.39 30.09 21.66
N ARG A 144 10.61 30.45 22.08
CA ARG A 144 11.67 30.92 21.18
C ARG A 144 12.23 29.79 20.31
N LYS A 145 12.00 28.52 20.67
CA LYS A 145 12.47 27.36 19.89
C LYS A 145 11.53 27.11 18.71
N LEU A 146 12.09 27.10 17.50
CA LEU A 146 11.38 26.81 16.26
C LEU A 146 10.62 25.46 16.30
N GLN A 147 11.13 24.50 17.06
CA GLN A 147 10.51 23.18 17.24
C GLN A 147 9.10 23.26 17.85
N VAL A 148 8.82 24.22 18.74
CA VAL A 148 7.49 24.38 19.34
C VAL A 148 6.48 24.82 18.28
N TRP A 149 6.83 25.78 17.44
CA TRP A 149 6.00 26.24 16.33
C TRP A 149 5.77 25.15 15.28
N ARG A 150 6.76 24.28 15.09
CA ARG A 150 6.63 23.10 14.24
C ARG A 150 5.60 22.11 14.80
N PHE A 151 5.62 21.81 16.10
CA PHE A 151 4.56 21.01 16.74
C PHE A 151 3.20 21.70 16.69
N ALA A 152 3.17 23.02 16.79
CA ALA A 152 1.95 23.80 16.65
C ALA A 152 1.35 23.68 15.24
N LEU A 153 2.15 23.75 14.18
CA LEU A 153 1.71 23.50 12.80
C LEU A 153 1.18 22.07 12.62
N TYR A 154 1.86 21.08 13.22
CA TYR A 154 1.37 19.70 13.16
C TYR A 154 0.00 19.56 13.79
N TYR A 155 -0.19 20.18 14.96
CA TYR A 155 -1.46 20.18 15.66
C TYR A 155 -2.55 21.01 14.97
N PHE A 156 -2.17 22.12 14.33
CA PHE A 156 -3.04 22.90 13.44
C PHE A 156 -3.68 22.01 12.37
N PHE A 157 -2.88 21.15 11.75
CA PHE A 157 -3.43 20.17 10.81
C PHE A 157 -4.24 19.08 11.53
N VAL A 158 -3.62 18.25 12.39
CA VAL A 158 -4.28 17.02 12.88
C VAL A 158 -5.48 17.29 13.79
N PHE A 159 -5.55 18.45 14.44
CA PHE A 159 -6.69 18.87 15.27
C PHE A 159 -7.50 19.98 14.62
N GLY A 160 -6.87 21.09 14.23
CA GLY A 160 -7.59 22.24 13.67
C GLY A 160 -8.32 21.89 12.38
N ALA A 161 -7.65 21.26 11.41
CA ALA A 161 -8.30 20.83 10.18
C ALA A 161 -9.35 19.73 10.42
N PHE A 162 -9.17 18.88 11.44
CA PHE A 162 -10.18 17.88 11.78
C PHE A 162 -11.47 18.55 12.28
N VAL A 163 -11.35 19.53 13.17
CA VAL A 163 -12.51 20.28 13.69
C VAL A 163 -13.17 21.04 12.53
N ALA A 164 -12.37 21.67 11.68
CA ALA A 164 -12.87 22.39 10.52
C ALA A 164 -13.65 21.49 9.56
N LEU A 165 -13.11 20.30 9.25
CA LEU A 165 -13.80 19.30 8.44
C LEU A 165 -15.10 18.82 9.09
N ALA A 166 -15.09 18.51 10.39
CA ALA A 166 -16.30 18.08 11.10
C ALA A 166 -17.43 19.11 11.01
N LEU A 167 -17.10 20.41 11.04
CA LEU A 167 -18.06 21.52 10.91
C LEU A 167 -18.50 21.76 9.46
N TRP A 168 -17.57 21.59 8.51
CA TRP A 168 -17.83 21.85 7.08
C TRP A 168 -18.57 20.69 6.39
N LEU A 169 -18.38 19.46 6.86
CA LEU A 169 -18.83 18.25 6.20
C LEU A 169 -20.35 18.18 5.93
N PRO A 170 -21.26 18.59 6.84
CA PRO A 170 -22.69 18.63 6.52
C PRO A 170 -23.01 19.53 5.34
N ARG A 171 -22.43 20.75 5.31
CA ARG A 171 -22.63 21.71 4.22
C ARG A 171 -22.08 21.18 2.91
N TYR A 172 -20.91 20.55 2.94
CA TYR A 172 -20.29 19.95 1.76
C TYR A 172 -21.16 18.81 1.19
N LEU A 173 -21.66 17.91 2.04
CA LEU A 173 -22.47 16.78 1.63
C LEU A 173 -23.82 17.20 1.03
N VAL A 174 -24.46 18.22 1.60
CA VAL A 174 -25.69 18.81 1.06
C VAL A 174 -25.40 19.51 -0.28
N GLY A 175 -24.30 20.26 -0.37
CA GLY A 175 -23.98 21.06 -1.56
C GLY A 175 -23.45 20.27 -2.77
N VAL A 176 -22.67 19.22 -2.53
CA VAL A 176 -22.00 18.44 -3.61
C VAL A 176 -22.75 17.17 -3.96
N TYR A 177 -23.31 16.49 -2.96
CA TYR A 177 -23.97 15.18 -3.13
C TYR A 177 -25.48 15.25 -2.94
N GLU A 178 -26.05 16.45 -2.77
CA GLU A 178 -27.49 16.69 -2.66
C GLU A 178 -28.17 15.84 -1.57
N LEU A 179 -27.42 15.49 -0.52
CA LEU A 179 -27.96 14.74 0.61
C LEU A 179 -28.89 15.62 1.44
N ASP A 180 -29.90 15.00 2.05
CA ASP A 180 -30.73 15.68 3.04
C ASP A 180 -29.91 16.05 4.29
N ILE A 181 -30.31 17.14 4.95
CA ILE A 181 -29.60 17.71 6.10
C ILE A 181 -29.45 16.70 7.24
N LYS A 182 -30.43 15.82 7.45
CA LYS A 182 -30.41 14.82 8.51
C LYS A 182 -29.34 13.77 8.22
N THR A 183 -29.30 13.22 7.00
CA THR A 183 -28.28 12.25 6.58
C THR A 183 -26.88 12.86 6.59
N ALA A 184 -26.71 14.07 6.07
CA ALA A 184 -25.43 14.78 6.11
C ALA A 184 -24.93 15.02 7.55
N GLY A 185 -25.84 15.40 8.46
CA GLY A 185 -25.54 15.54 9.89
C GLY A 185 -25.13 14.22 10.56
N MET A 186 -25.82 13.12 10.25
CA MET A 186 -25.48 11.79 10.78
C MET A 186 -24.09 11.33 10.31
N ILE A 187 -23.75 11.54 9.04
CA ILE A 187 -22.42 11.20 8.50
C ILE A 187 -21.33 12.03 9.20
N ALA A 188 -21.54 13.34 9.38
CA ALA A 188 -20.58 14.20 10.06
C ALA A 188 -20.38 13.82 11.53
N ALA A 189 -21.44 13.39 12.21
CA ALA A 189 -21.32 12.85 13.55
C ALA A 189 -20.57 11.52 13.60
N ALA A 190 -20.88 10.61 12.68
CA ALA A 190 -20.19 9.32 12.53
C ALA A 190 -18.71 9.50 12.18
N TYR A 191 -18.32 10.61 11.53
CA TYR A 191 -16.92 11.00 11.34
C TYR A 191 -16.26 11.45 12.67
N SER A 192 -16.95 12.25 13.48
CA SER A 192 -16.37 12.91 14.65
C SER A 192 -16.24 12.00 15.89
N VAL A 193 -17.26 11.18 16.19
CA VAL A 193 -17.34 10.38 17.42
C VAL A 193 -16.28 9.28 17.47
N PRO A 194 -16.15 8.38 16.48
CA PRO A 194 -15.14 7.32 16.50
C PRO A 194 -13.74 7.89 16.46
N ALA A 195 -13.51 8.97 15.70
CA ALA A 195 -12.22 9.65 15.69
C ALA A 195 -11.81 10.09 17.10
N SER A 196 -12.71 10.60 17.92
CA SER A 196 -12.37 10.98 19.31
C SER A 196 -11.94 9.77 20.16
N ILE A 197 -12.54 8.60 19.95
CA ILE A 197 -12.16 7.33 20.62
C ILE A 197 -10.79 6.84 20.11
N PHE A 198 -10.55 6.88 18.80
CA PHE A 198 -9.28 6.45 18.20
C PHE A 198 -8.08 7.27 18.66
N ARG A 199 -8.31 8.44 19.27
CA ARG A 199 -7.24 9.22 19.89
C ARG A 199 -6.53 8.45 21.01
N ALA A 200 -7.27 7.71 21.84
CA ALA A 200 -6.69 6.86 22.87
C ALA A 200 -5.81 5.77 22.27
N TYR A 201 -6.30 5.13 21.20
CA TYR A 201 -5.52 4.16 20.44
C TYR A 201 -4.26 4.79 19.81
N GLY A 202 -4.34 6.01 19.31
CA GLY A 202 -3.19 6.79 18.83
C GLY A 202 -2.13 7.03 19.92
N GLY A 203 -2.56 7.25 21.16
CA GLY A 203 -1.67 7.38 22.32
C GLY A 203 -0.90 6.10 22.60
N HIS A 204 -1.62 4.98 22.72
CA HIS A 204 -1.05 3.64 22.88
C HIS A 204 -0.12 3.26 21.72
N LEU A 205 -0.51 3.60 20.49
CA LEU A 205 0.30 3.36 19.31
C LEU A 205 1.59 4.21 19.34
N SER A 206 1.51 5.46 19.81
CA SER A 206 2.67 6.34 19.97
C SER A 206 3.61 5.88 21.08
N ASP A 207 3.09 5.19 22.10
CA ASP A 207 3.86 4.46 23.12
C ASP A 207 4.64 3.30 22.53
N LYS A 208 3.96 2.40 21.83
CA LYS A 208 4.61 1.19 21.30
C LYS A 208 5.51 1.42 20.10
N ARG A 209 5.18 2.41 19.26
CA ARG A 209 5.77 2.56 17.91
C ARG A 209 6.47 3.88 17.70
N GLY A 210 6.49 4.74 18.72
CA GLY A 210 7.08 6.06 18.70
C GLY A 210 6.17 7.09 18.02
N ALA A 211 6.00 8.24 18.67
CA ALA A 211 5.22 9.37 18.16
C ALA A 211 5.67 9.81 16.75
N ARG A 212 6.99 9.78 16.49
CA ARG A 212 7.55 10.17 15.17
C ARG A 212 7.02 9.28 14.04
N SER A 213 6.97 7.96 14.22
CA SER A 213 6.45 7.05 13.19
C SER A 213 4.96 7.24 12.94
N VAL A 214 4.19 7.45 14.00
CA VAL A 214 2.75 7.72 13.90
C VAL A 214 2.49 9.03 13.14
N MET A 215 3.33 10.05 13.34
CA MET A 215 3.26 11.31 12.57
C MET A 215 3.56 11.11 11.09
N TYR A 216 4.56 10.30 10.71
CA TYR A 216 4.82 9.99 9.29
C TYR A 216 3.65 9.26 8.64
N TRP A 217 3.02 8.31 9.32
CA TRP A 217 1.81 7.65 8.79
C TRP A 217 0.66 8.63 8.64
N THR A 218 0.43 9.45 9.67
CA THR A 218 -0.64 10.45 9.68
C THR A 218 -0.51 11.40 8.50
N PHE A 219 0.66 12.02 8.34
CA PHE A 219 0.88 12.97 7.25
C PHE A 219 0.96 12.31 5.88
N GLY A 220 1.63 11.15 5.75
CA GLY A 220 1.72 10.45 4.47
C GLY A 220 0.35 10.04 3.92
N VAL A 221 -0.49 9.42 4.75
CA VAL A 221 -1.86 9.06 4.36
C VAL A 221 -2.70 10.30 4.10
N SER A 222 -2.57 11.32 4.95
CA SER A 222 -3.32 12.58 4.78
C SER A 222 -2.97 13.30 3.48
N VAL A 223 -1.69 13.33 3.06
CA VAL A 223 -1.26 13.90 1.77
C VAL A 223 -1.96 13.19 0.62
N ILE A 224 -1.96 11.85 0.61
CA ILE A 224 -2.61 11.06 -0.45
C ILE A 224 -4.12 11.34 -0.50
N LEU A 225 -4.79 11.27 0.65
CA LEU A 225 -6.25 11.45 0.71
C LEU A 225 -6.68 12.87 0.39
N THR A 226 -5.99 13.88 0.93
CA THR A 226 -6.31 15.29 0.62
C THR A 226 -6.02 15.64 -0.82
N PHE A 227 -4.98 15.05 -1.43
CA PHE A 227 -4.74 15.17 -2.88
C PHE A 227 -5.91 14.59 -3.68
N MET A 228 -6.32 13.35 -3.38
CA MET A 228 -7.45 12.70 -4.06
C MET A 228 -8.76 13.49 -3.88
N LEU A 229 -9.03 13.99 -2.68
CA LEU A 229 -10.23 14.78 -2.35
C LEU A 229 -10.19 16.20 -2.95
N SER A 230 -9.00 16.73 -3.22
CA SER A 230 -8.84 18.08 -3.81
C SER A 230 -9.25 18.16 -5.27
N TYR A 231 -9.31 17.02 -5.95
CA TYR A 231 -9.53 16.96 -7.38
C TYR A 231 -11.01 17.19 -7.74
N PRO A 232 -11.35 18.29 -8.43
CA PRO A 232 -12.74 18.61 -8.74
C PRO A 232 -13.29 17.69 -9.83
N LYS A 233 -14.63 17.67 -9.96
CA LYS A 233 -15.27 17.14 -11.16
C LYS A 233 -14.73 17.92 -12.36
N THR A 234 -14.00 17.23 -13.23
CA THR A 234 -13.25 17.88 -14.32
C THR A 234 -13.56 17.17 -15.62
N ASP A 235 -13.97 17.97 -16.60
CA ASP A 235 -14.08 17.55 -18.00
C ASP A 235 -12.77 17.93 -18.70
N TYR A 236 -12.11 16.93 -19.26
CA TYR A 236 -10.87 17.06 -20.00
C TYR A 236 -11.16 17.05 -21.49
N VAL A 237 -10.56 17.98 -22.21
CA VAL A 237 -10.56 18.02 -23.67
C VAL A 237 -9.12 17.99 -24.13
N ILE A 238 -8.70 16.92 -24.79
CA ILE A 238 -7.37 16.79 -25.39
C ILE A 238 -7.52 16.95 -26.91
N HIS A 239 -6.91 17.98 -27.49
CA HIS A 239 -6.95 18.20 -28.93
C HIS A 239 -5.99 17.21 -29.64
N GLY A 240 -6.56 16.13 -30.18
CA GLY A 240 -5.85 15.14 -31.00
C GLY A 240 -5.88 15.50 -32.49
N ILE A 241 -5.05 14.81 -33.27
CA ILE A 241 -4.94 14.96 -34.73
C ILE A 241 -6.24 14.54 -35.44
N GLU A 242 -6.98 13.58 -34.87
CA GLU A 242 -8.25 13.06 -35.39
C GLU A 242 -9.48 13.75 -34.76
N GLY A 243 -9.27 14.73 -33.88
CA GLY A 243 -10.34 15.45 -33.18
C GLY A 243 -10.12 15.57 -31.67
N PRO A 244 -11.00 16.30 -30.96
CA PRO A 244 -10.94 16.44 -29.51
C PRO A 244 -11.35 15.13 -28.81
N ILE A 245 -10.48 14.63 -27.93
CA ILE A 245 -10.73 13.52 -27.02
C ILE A 245 -11.30 14.10 -25.72
N ILE A 246 -12.56 13.81 -25.43
CA ILE A 246 -13.29 14.37 -24.28
C ILE A 246 -13.52 13.29 -23.24
N PHE A 247 -13.19 13.54 -21.97
CA PHE A 247 -13.51 12.62 -20.87
C PHE A 247 -13.73 13.35 -19.56
N SER A 248 -14.55 12.78 -18.66
CA SER A 248 -14.86 13.38 -17.37
C SER A 248 -14.44 12.46 -16.22
N THR A 249 -14.10 13.07 -15.09
CA THR A 249 -13.70 12.35 -13.86
C THR A 249 -14.30 13.01 -12.64
N SER A 250 -14.87 12.21 -11.73
CA SER A 250 -15.55 12.68 -10.52
C SER A 250 -15.47 11.65 -9.39
N MET A 251 -15.53 12.12 -8.14
CA MET A 251 -15.53 11.26 -6.95
C MET A 251 -16.96 11.08 -6.42
N GLY A 252 -17.46 9.84 -6.46
CA GLY A 252 -18.78 9.50 -5.91
C GLY A 252 -18.86 9.63 -4.37
N LEU A 253 -20.08 9.59 -3.83
CA LEU A 253 -20.35 9.77 -2.40
C LEU A 253 -19.63 8.74 -1.52
N ILE A 254 -19.70 7.46 -1.86
CA ILE A 254 -19.12 6.38 -1.06
C ILE A 254 -17.60 6.47 -0.96
N PRO A 255 -16.82 6.58 -2.06
CA PRO A 255 -15.36 6.74 -1.95
C PRO A 255 -14.98 8.01 -1.20
N PHE A 256 -15.78 9.10 -1.33
CA PHE A 256 -15.61 10.30 -0.53
C PHE A 256 -15.78 10.05 0.97
N VAL A 257 -16.87 9.40 1.38
CA VAL A 257 -17.13 9.06 2.80
C VAL A 257 -16.05 8.13 3.34
N VAL A 258 -15.62 7.12 2.58
CA VAL A 258 -14.51 6.25 3.00
C VAL A 258 -13.21 7.04 3.16
N ALA A 259 -12.86 7.88 2.18
CA ALA A 259 -11.66 8.69 2.23
C ALA A 259 -11.67 9.67 3.42
N ILE A 260 -12.79 10.34 3.70
CA ILE A 260 -12.88 11.28 4.82
C ILE A 260 -12.77 10.55 6.17
N PHE A 261 -13.35 9.36 6.31
CA PHE A 261 -13.24 8.57 7.55
C PHE A 261 -11.81 8.07 7.79
N ILE A 262 -11.12 7.58 6.75
CA ILE A 262 -9.71 7.19 6.85
C ILE A 262 -8.86 8.41 7.22
N LEU A 263 -9.10 9.56 6.58
CA LEU A 263 -8.43 10.81 6.91
C LEU A 263 -8.64 11.19 8.40
N GLY A 264 -9.89 11.15 8.87
CA GLY A 264 -10.25 11.44 10.26
C GLY A 264 -9.60 10.49 11.27
N PHE A 265 -9.52 9.20 10.94
CA PHE A 265 -8.83 8.19 11.74
C PHE A 265 -7.35 8.55 11.93
N PHE A 266 -6.62 8.77 10.83
CA PHE A 266 -5.19 9.11 10.89
C PHE A 266 -4.93 10.46 11.56
N MET A 267 -5.74 11.48 11.27
CA MET A 267 -5.68 12.76 11.98
C MET A 267 -5.85 12.55 13.48
N SER A 268 -6.74 11.65 13.90
CA SER A 268 -6.89 11.35 15.33
C SER A 268 -5.66 10.69 15.96
N LEU A 269 -5.00 9.76 15.26
CA LEU A 269 -3.74 9.18 15.73
C LEU A 269 -2.66 10.27 15.89
N GLY A 270 -2.56 11.16 14.91
CA GLY A 270 -1.65 12.31 14.94
C GLY A 270 -1.86 13.23 16.13
N LYS A 271 -3.11 13.48 16.54
CA LYS A 271 -3.41 14.32 17.73
C LYS A 271 -2.72 13.80 18.99
N ALA A 272 -2.70 12.47 19.17
CA ALA A 272 -2.03 11.85 20.32
C ALA A 272 -0.51 11.86 20.16
N ALA A 273 -0.01 11.59 18.96
CA ALA A 273 1.42 11.59 18.66
C ALA A 273 2.09 12.95 18.89
N VAL A 274 1.47 14.07 18.46
CA VAL A 274 1.99 15.41 18.72
C VAL A 274 2.10 15.68 20.22
N TYR A 275 1.07 15.36 21.00
CA TYR A 275 1.08 15.59 22.44
C TYR A 275 2.03 14.68 23.21
N LYS A 276 2.36 13.51 22.67
CA LYS A 276 3.44 12.69 23.21
C LYS A 276 4.82 13.34 23.02
N HIS A 277 5.05 14.11 21.95
CA HIS A 277 6.33 14.78 21.75
C HIS A 277 6.60 15.87 22.80
N ILE A 278 5.56 16.57 23.26
CA ILE A 278 5.72 17.71 24.17
C ILE A 278 6.47 17.35 25.46
N PRO A 279 6.03 16.36 26.28
CA PRO A 279 6.74 16.00 27.50
C PRO A 279 8.09 15.34 27.27
N VAL A 280 8.32 14.74 26.08
CA VAL A 280 9.61 14.14 25.73
C VAL A 280 10.66 15.20 25.44
N TYR A 281 10.31 16.27 24.72
CA TYR A 281 11.26 17.34 24.38
C TYR A 281 11.31 18.48 25.40
N TYR A 282 10.22 18.69 26.14
CA TYR A 282 10.05 19.81 27.07
C TYR A 282 9.44 19.33 28.41
N PRO A 283 10.10 18.41 29.14
CA PRO A 283 9.57 17.82 30.38
C PRO A 283 9.30 18.86 31.48
N ASP A 284 10.09 19.93 31.52
CA ASP A 284 9.95 21.01 32.50
C ASP A 284 8.93 22.08 32.09
N HIS A 285 8.45 22.05 30.84
CA HIS A 285 7.64 23.12 30.24
C HIS A 285 6.40 22.57 29.51
N ILE A 286 5.86 21.45 30.01
CA ILE A 286 4.74 20.74 29.39
C ILE A 286 3.52 21.65 29.27
N GLY A 287 3.20 22.41 30.33
CA GLY A 287 2.00 23.25 30.34
C GLY A 287 2.11 24.51 29.50
N SER A 288 3.30 25.08 29.27
CA SER A 288 3.46 26.24 28.37
C SER A 288 3.50 25.82 26.89
N VAL A 289 4.31 24.82 26.55
CA VAL A 289 4.42 24.29 25.19
C VAL A 289 3.13 23.60 24.77
N GLY A 290 2.54 22.77 25.64
CA GLY A 290 1.23 22.15 25.42
C GLY A 290 0.11 23.16 25.24
N GLY A 291 0.12 24.23 26.04
CA GLY A 291 -0.83 25.34 25.91
C GLY A 291 -0.75 26.04 24.56
N LEU A 292 0.44 26.43 24.11
CA LEU A 292 0.61 27.10 22.81
C LEU A 292 0.21 26.19 21.64
N VAL A 293 0.69 24.94 21.64
CA VAL A 293 0.37 23.97 20.58
C VAL A 293 -1.14 23.74 20.51
N GLY A 294 -1.82 23.61 21.67
CA GLY A 294 -3.26 23.52 21.77
C GLY A 294 -3.99 24.75 21.23
N MET A 295 -3.53 25.96 21.60
CA MET A 295 -4.09 27.22 21.13
C MET A 295 -4.02 27.35 19.60
N ILE A 296 -2.87 27.07 19.00
CA ILE A 296 -2.70 27.10 17.54
C ILE A 296 -3.57 26.04 16.86
N GLY A 297 -3.71 24.85 17.44
CA GLY A 297 -4.67 23.85 16.98
C GLY A 297 -6.11 24.36 16.99
N GLY A 298 -6.53 25.01 18.07
CA GLY A 298 -7.86 25.62 18.20
C GLY A 298 -8.09 26.75 17.18
N LEU A 299 -7.08 27.59 16.95
CA LEU A 299 -7.11 28.61 15.89
C LEU A 299 -7.30 28.00 14.51
N GLY A 300 -6.73 26.82 14.24
CA GLY A 300 -7.01 26.11 12.99
C GLY A 300 -8.48 25.72 12.82
N GLY A 301 -9.14 25.31 13.90
CA GLY A 301 -10.60 25.01 13.87
C GLY A 301 -11.48 26.25 13.64
N PHE A 302 -10.97 27.45 13.92
CA PHE A 302 -11.65 28.72 13.68
C PHE A 302 -11.36 29.29 12.28
N ILE A 303 -10.08 29.34 11.89
CA ILE A 303 -9.63 29.98 10.65
C ILE A 303 -10.01 29.13 9.43
N LEU A 304 -9.83 27.80 9.50
CA LEU A 304 -10.01 26.94 8.33
C LEU A 304 -11.44 26.90 7.79
N PRO A 305 -12.52 26.82 8.59
CA PRO A 305 -13.89 26.90 8.05
C PRO A 305 -14.16 28.21 7.32
N ILE A 306 -13.64 29.34 7.84
CA ILE A 306 -13.75 30.64 7.18
C ILE A 306 -12.97 30.59 5.86
N SER A 307 -11.75 30.07 5.87
CA SER A 307 -10.95 29.89 4.65
C SER A 307 -11.63 28.96 3.64
N PHE A 308 -12.32 27.90 4.08
CA PHE A 308 -13.07 27.01 3.18
C PHE A 308 -14.23 27.75 2.50
N GLY A 309 -14.97 28.57 3.25
CA GLY A 309 -16.01 29.44 2.70
C GLY A 309 -15.44 30.45 1.69
N VAL A 310 -14.40 31.20 2.08
CA VAL A 310 -13.75 32.18 1.19
C VAL A 310 -13.18 31.52 -0.07
N LEU A 311 -12.54 30.36 0.06
CA LEU A 311 -12.04 29.63 -1.11
C LEU A 311 -13.16 29.14 -2.02
N LEU A 312 -14.26 28.65 -1.45
CA LEU A 312 -15.43 28.29 -2.24
C LEU A 312 -16.00 29.51 -2.98
N ASP A 313 -16.15 30.64 -2.31
CA ASP A 313 -16.69 31.87 -2.89
C ASP A 313 -15.78 32.44 -3.99
N LEU A 314 -14.45 32.37 -3.81
CA LEU A 314 -13.47 32.88 -4.78
C LEU A 314 -13.24 31.94 -5.97
N THR A 315 -13.20 30.63 -5.74
CA THR A 315 -12.86 29.65 -6.79
C THR A 315 -14.09 29.08 -7.48
N GLY A 316 -15.25 29.10 -6.83
CA GLY A 316 -16.44 28.37 -7.27
C GLY A 316 -16.33 26.84 -7.14
N ILE A 317 -15.25 26.33 -6.54
CA ILE A 317 -14.94 24.90 -6.50
C ILE A 317 -15.09 24.38 -5.07
N TRP A 318 -16.01 23.44 -4.88
CA TRP A 318 -16.24 22.78 -3.58
C TRP A 318 -15.00 22.06 -3.03
N THR A 319 -14.19 21.42 -3.87
CA THR A 319 -13.00 20.66 -3.45
C THR A 319 -11.81 21.56 -3.06
N SER A 320 -11.90 22.88 -3.23
CA SER A 320 -10.84 23.84 -2.88
C SER A 320 -10.45 23.77 -1.39
N CYS A 321 -11.38 23.41 -0.51
CA CYS A 321 -11.08 23.18 0.91
C CYS A 321 -10.05 22.05 1.11
N PHE A 322 -10.15 20.98 0.33
CA PHE A 322 -9.20 19.86 0.40
C PHE A 322 -7.86 20.20 -0.24
N ALA A 323 -7.83 21.06 -1.27
CA ALA A 323 -6.59 21.59 -1.83
C ALA A 323 -5.80 22.40 -0.79
N LEU A 324 -6.48 23.25 -0.01
CA LEU A 324 -5.86 23.97 1.10
C LEU A 324 -5.27 23.00 2.14
N LEU A 325 -6.05 21.97 2.53
CA LEU A 325 -5.59 20.96 3.49
C LEU A 325 -4.40 20.16 2.96
N PHE A 326 -4.41 19.82 1.67
CA PHE A 326 -3.30 19.17 0.98
C PHE A 326 -2.03 20.01 1.07
N GLY A 327 -2.10 21.31 0.77
CA GLY A 327 -0.97 22.22 0.90
C GLY A 327 -0.42 22.26 2.33
N ILE A 328 -1.29 22.40 3.33
CA ILE A 328 -0.90 22.46 4.75
C ILE A 328 -0.19 21.17 5.18
N VAL A 329 -0.75 20.01 4.86
CA VAL A 329 -0.16 18.73 5.29
C VAL A 329 1.11 18.38 4.54
N LEU A 330 1.22 18.76 3.26
CA LEU A 330 2.44 18.61 2.48
C LEU A 330 3.57 19.43 3.09
N VAL A 331 3.31 20.71 3.42
CA VAL A 331 4.28 21.57 4.11
C VAL A 331 4.66 20.98 5.47
N ALA A 332 3.69 20.52 6.25
CA ALA A 332 3.95 19.89 7.55
C ALA A 332 4.84 18.63 7.42
N LEU A 333 4.57 17.77 6.42
CA LEU A 333 5.34 16.56 6.15
C LEU A 333 6.77 16.89 5.73
N LEU A 334 6.94 17.80 4.77
CA LEU A 334 8.26 18.20 4.26
C LEU A 334 9.09 18.84 5.37
N TRP A 335 8.51 19.80 6.09
CA TRP A 335 9.20 20.46 7.20
C TRP A 335 9.58 19.47 8.30
N MET A 336 8.71 18.50 8.61
CA MET A 336 9.05 17.41 9.52
C MET A 336 10.23 16.58 9.02
N HIS A 337 10.18 16.15 7.77
CA HIS A 337 11.19 15.27 7.19
C HIS A 337 12.57 15.93 7.14
N PHE A 338 12.65 17.16 6.62
CA PHE A 338 13.92 17.88 6.54
C PHE A 338 14.47 18.25 7.91
N SER A 339 13.60 18.63 8.86
CA SER A 339 14.07 18.91 10.21
C SER A 339 14.65 17.68 10.90
N ILE A 340 14.03 16.51 10.72
CA ILE A 340 14.52 15.26 11.30
C ILE A 340 15.87 14.91 10.69
N ARG A 341 16.01 15.00 9.37
CA ARG A 341 17.29 14.79 8.69
C ARG A 341 18.37 15.76 9.14
N ALA A 342 18.03 17.04 9.34
CA ALA A 342 18.96 18.04 9.84
C ALA A 342 19.41 17.73 11.27
N MET A 343 18.49 17.38 12.17
CA MET A 343 18.83 16.98 13.55
C MET A 343 19.68 15.71 13.58
N GLU A 344 19.39 14.72 12.72
CA GLU A 344 20.22 13.51 12.58
C GLU A 344 21.63 13.84 12.06
N ARG A 345 21.75 14.75 11.09
CA ARG A 345 23.06 15.21 10.58
C ARG A 345 23.87 16.01 11.60
N SER A 346 23.25 16.90 12.37
CA SER A 346 23.93 17.66 13.42
C SER A 346 24.35 16.79 14.62
N ALA A 347 23.56 15.77 14.96
CA ALA A 347 23.96 14.79 15.96
C ALA A 347 25.15 13.93 15.50
N LEU A 348 25.31 13.73 14.18
CA LEU A 348 26.45 13.06 13.57
C LEU A 348 27.68 13.99 13.44
N SER A 349 27.51 15.32 13.32
CA SER A 349 28.62 16.27 13.16
C SER A 349 29.49 16.43 14.42
N ASP A 350 28.89 16.42 15.61
CA ASP A 350 29.64 16.47 16.89
C ASP A 350 30.52 15.22 17.13
N GLU A 351 30.21 14.09 16.48
CA GLU A 351 31.08 12.90 16.44
C GLU A 351 32.11 12.95 15.32
N LEU A 352 31.79 13.61 14.19
CA LEU A 352 32.70 13.80 13.05
C LEU A 352 33.82 14.80 13.35
N ASP A 353 33.54 15.87 14.12
CA ASP A 353 34.51 16.92 14.49
C ASP A 353 35.63 16.44 15.44
N LYS A 354 35.52 15.22 15.97
CA LYS A 354 36.56 14.59 16.83
C LYS A 354 37.52 13.69 16.06
N LEU A 355 37.31 13.49 14.76
CA LEU A 355 38.17 12.66 13.93
C LEU A 355 39.08 13.57 13.10
N PRO A 356 40.41 13.30 13.04
CA PRO A 356 41.28 14.03 12.13
C PRO A 356 40.98 13.53 10.72
N GLU A 357 40.71 14.42 9.77
CA GLU A 357 40.42 14.02 8.40
C GLU A 357 41.64 14.18 7.50
N LEU A 358 41.92 13.15 6.68
CA LEU A 358 42.48 13.19 5.32
C LEU A 358 42.46 11.74 4.72
N PRO A 359 42.52 11.53 3.39
CA PRO A 359 41.47 11.84 2.42
C PRO A 359 41.01 10.63 1.57
N GLU A 360 41.65 9.45 1.63
CA GLU A 360 41.21 8.26 0.88
C GLU A 360 41.18 6.97 1.73
N MET A 361 41.55 7.05 3.01
CA MET A 361 41.94 5.87 3.77
C MET A 361 41.55 6.00 5.24
N GLN A 362 40.49 5.31 5.66
CA GLN A 362 40.61 4.23 6.66
C GLN A 362 39.26 3.61 7.05
N SER A 363 39.34 2.36 7.55
CA SER A 363 38.34 1.29 7.49
C SER A 363 37.08 1.48 8.34
N VAL A 364 35.92 1.10 7.77
CA VAL A 364 34.59 1.38 8.34
C VAL A 364 34.03 0.16 9.12
N HIS A 365 34.20 0.21 10.46
CA HIS A 365 33.53 -0.55 11.55
C HIS A 365 34.28 -1.75 12.20
N GLY A 366 34.61 -1.58 13.49
CA GLY A 366 35.08 -2.63 14.39
C GLY A 366 33.96 -3.38 15.13
N PRO A 367 34.30 -4.41 15.94
CA PRO A 367 33.35 -5.36 16.53
C PRO A 367 32.40 -4.74 17.57
N GLU A 368 32.85 -3.74 18.33
CA GLU A 368 32.07 -3.12 19.42
C GLU A 368 30.95 -2.21 18.91
N GLN A 369 31.12 -1.53 17.77
CA GLN A 369 30.10 -0.65 17.20
C GLN A 369 28.92 -1.42 16.57
N LYS A 370 29.04 -2.73 16.33
CA LYS A 370 27.92 -3.58 15.87
C LYS A 370 26.94 -3.95 17.00
N GLY A 371 27.34 -3.81 18.26
CA GLY A 371 26.52 -4.18 19.43
C GLY A 371 25.55 -3.09 19.92
N ALA A 372 25.92 -1.81 19.79
CA ALA A 372 25.16 -0.71 20.41
C ALA A 372 23.91 -0.29 19.62
N LEU A 373 23.91 -0.41 18.28
CA LEU A 373 22.76 -0.12 17.41
C LEU A 373 21.71 -1.24 17.39
N ALA A 374 22.05 -2.40 17.96
CA ALA A 374 21.26 -3.64 17.90
C ALA A 374 20.25 -3.82 19.05
N GLY A 375 20.39 -3.04 20.13
CA GLY A 375 19.56 -3.15 21.34
C GLY A 375 18.21 -2.42 21.25
N VAL A 376 18.11 -1.36 20.46
CA VAL A 376 16.98 -0.40 20.52
C VAL A 376 15.78 -0.81 19.65
N LEU A 377 15.92 -1.84 18.79
CA LEU A 377 14.90 -2.27 17.82
C LEU A 377 14.19 -3.59 18.17
N LYS A 378 14.50 -4.22 19.32
CA LYS A 378 14.24 -5.66 19.53
C LYS A 378 12.89 -6.06 20.12
N GLU A 379 12.18 -5.20 20.85
CA GLU A 379 11.21 -5.75 21.81
C GLU A 379 9.72 -5.82 21.41
N TRP A 380 9.22 -5.16 20.36
CA TRP A 380 7.76 -5.24 20.06
C TRP A 380 7.38 -5.24 18.56
N ARG A 381 8.34 -5.52 17.69
CA ARG A 381 8.13 -5.70 16.24
C ARG A 381 8.89 -6.94 15.76
N PRO A 382 8.45 -7.59 14.67
CA PRO A 382 9.40 -8.28 13.80
C PRO A 382 10.35 -7.22 13.20
N GLY A 383 11.33 -6.78 13.99
CA GLY A 383 12.41 -5.90 13.54
C GLY A 383 13.31 -6.63 12.55
N PRO A 384 14.31 -5.92 11.98
CA PRO A 384 15.32 -6.56 11.17
C PRO A 384 15.97 -7.68 12.00
N ILE A 385 15.90 -8.93 11.54
CA ILE A 385 16.46 -10.05 12.30
C ILE A 385 17.97 -10.01 12.13
N GLU A 386 18.67 -9.55 13.16
CA GLU A 386 20.13 -9.45 13.18
C GLU A 386 20.81 -10.82 13.19
N ASN A 387 20.23 -11.77 13.91
CA ASN A 387 20.79 -13.10 14.11
C ASN A 387 19.90 -14.16 13.44
N TRP A 388 19.82 -14.10 12.10
CA TRP A 388 19.08 -15.07 11.30
C TRP A 388 20.00 -16.22 10.87
N LYS A 389 19.89 -17.37 11.55
CA LYS A 389 20.71 -18.56 11.29
C LYS A 389 19.84 -19.73 10.79
N PRO A 390 19.23 -19.64 9.59
CA PRO A 390 18.27 -20.64 9.13
C PRO A 390 18.90 -22.03 8.94
N GLU A 391 20.21 -22.11 8.75
CA GLU A 391 20.96 -23.37 8.61
C GLU A 391 21.20 -24.10 9.95
N ASP A 392 21.06 -23.42 11.08
CA ASP A 392 21.16 -24.04 12.41
C ASP A 392 19.86 -24.79 12.74
N GLU A 393 19.95 -26.10 12.96
CA GLU A 393 18.78 -26.95 13.17
C GLU A 393 18.00 -26.61 14.44
N GLN A 394 18.70 -26.21 15.51
CA GLN A 394 18.07 -25.86 16.78
C GLN A 394 17.34 -24.53 16.64
N PHE A 395 18.00 -23.52 16.07
CA PHE A 395 17.37 -22.23 15.77
C PHE A 395 16.16 -22.39 14.86
N TRP A 396 16.24 -23.24 13.83
CA TRP A 396 15.15 -23.48 12.89
C TRP A 396 13.92 -24.09 13.57
N LYS A 397 14.12 -25.08 14.45
CA LYS A 397 13.04 -25.75 15.19
C LYS A 397 12.37 -24.80 16.18
N GLU A 398 13.16 -24.03 16.93
CA GLU A 398 12.65 -23.17 18.01
C GLU A 398 12.03 -21.86 17.48
N HIS A 399 12.65 -21.22 16.48
CA HIS A 399 12.31 -19.84 16.06
C HIS A 399 12.17 -19.68 14.54
N GLY A 400 13.15 -20.17 13.77
CA GLY A 400 13.27 -19.89 12.33
C GLY A 400 12.08 -20.34 11.50
N SER A 401 11.59 -21.57 11.72
CA SER A 401 10.49 -22.13 10.94
C SER A 401 9.18 -21.34 11.06
N LYS A 402 8.83 -20.88 12.27
CA LYS A 402 7.61 -20.10 12.52
C LYS A 402 7.64 -18.75 11.80
N ILE A 403 8.79 -18.07 11.84
CA ILE A 403 8.98 -16.78 11.17
C ILE A 403 8.99 -16.94 9.65
N ALA A 404 9.71 -17.94 9.14
CA ALA A 404 9.80 -18.22 7.70
C ALA A 404 8.44 -18.61 7.11
N ASN A 405 7.67 -19.44 7.81
CA ASN A 405 6.32 -19.83 7.40
C ASN A 405 5.36 -18.64 7.42
N ARG A 406 5.42 -17.77 8.44
CA ARG A 406 4.61 -16.54 8.47
C ARG A 406 4.89 -15.64 7.27
N ASN A 407 6.17 -15.42 6.95
CA ASN A 407 6.56 -14.59 5.80
C ASN A 407 6.12 -15.23 4.47
N LEU A 408 6.26 -16.55 4.32
CA LEU A 408 5.80 -17.28 3.13
C LEU A 408 4.29 -17.19 2.95
N TRP A 409 3.51 -17.44 4.01
CA TRP A 409 2.04 -17.41 3.95
C TRP A 409 1.44 -16.01 3.80
N ILE A 410 2.21 -14.95 4.04
CA ILE A 410 1.82 -13.57 3.68
C ILE A 410 2.26 -13.24 2.24
N SER A 411 3.44 -13.71 1.83
CA SER A 411 3.96 -13.52 0.48
C SER A 411 3.11 -14.19 -0.59
N ILE A 412 2.59 -15.40 -0.33
CA ILE A 412 1.74 -16.15 -1.29
C ILE A 412 0.49 -15.35 -1.68
N PRO A 413 -0.37 -14.89 -0.75
CA PRO A 413 -1.54 -14.07 -1.09
C PRO A 413 -1.17 -12.74 -1.77
N ALA A 414 -0.10 -12.06 -1.32
CA ALA A 414 0.36 -10.83 -1.96
C ALA A 414 0.78 -11.06 -3.42
N LEU A 415 1.49 -12.15 -3.68
CA LEU A 415 1.91 -12.52 -5.02
C LEU A 415 0.74 -13.00 -5.89
N LEU A 416 -0.18 -13.79 -5.33
CA LEU A 416 -1.40 -14.22 -6.02
C LEU A 416 -2.19 -13.01 -6.51
N LEU A 417 -2.44 -12.02 -5.63
CA LEU A 417 -3.13 -10.78 -6.00
C LEU A 417 -2.36 -9.99 -7.05
N ALA A 418 -1.04 -9.99 -7.00
CA ALA A 418 -0.21 -9.35 -8.01
C ALA A 418 -0.40 -9.97 -9.40
N PHE A 419 -0.45 -11.30 -9.52
CA PHE A 419 -0.76 -11.97 -10.78
C PHE A 419 -2.20 -11.74 -11.24
N SER A 420 -3.16 -11.69 -10.31
CA SER A 420 -4.55 -11.37 -10.63
C SER A 420 -4.68 -9.99 -11.27
N VAL A 421 -4.10 -8.95 -10.66
CA VAL A 421 -4.13 -7.59 -11.21
C VAL A 421 -3.30 -7.49 -12.50
N TRP A 422 -2.17 -8.20 -12.60
CA TRP A 422 -1.32 -8.19 -13.78
C TRP A 422 -2.05 -8.69 -15.03
N MET A 423 -2.85 -9.75 -14.89
CA MET A 423 -3.53 -10.41 -16.02
C MET A 423 -4.98 -9.98 -16.21
N VAL A 424 -5.50 -9.02 -15.43
CA VAL A 424 -6.93 -8.63 -15.45
C VAL A 424 -7.44 -8.25 -16.84
N TRP A 425 -6.56 -7.65 -17.65
CA TRP A 425 -6.85 -7.26 -19.03
C TRP A 425 -7.21 -8.44 -19.94
N SER A 426 -6.74 -9.65 -19.65
CA SER A 426 -7.06 -10.84 -20.44
C SER A 426 -8.56 -11.16 -20.51
N VAL A 427 -9.33 -10.76 -19.49
CA VAL A 427 -10.80 -10.94 -19.46
C VAL A 427 -11.52 -9.65 -19.83
N VAL A 428 -11.05 -8.51 -19.32
CA VAL A 428 -11.71 -7.21 -19.47
C VAL A 428 -11.85 -6.82 -20.96
N VAL A 429 -10.78 -6.97 -21.76
CA VAL A 429 -10.83 -6.61 -23.20
C VAL A 429 -11.80 -7.48 -24.00
N ALA A 430 -12.05 -8.72 -23.57
CA ALA A 430 -13.00 -9.61 -24.23
C ALA A 430 -14.47 -9.21 -24.02
N LYS A 431 -14.75 -8.34 -23.02
CA LYS A 431 -16.09 -7.81 -22.73
C LYS A 431 -16.29 -6.36 -23.16
N PHE A 432 -15.23 -5.64 -23.53
CA PHE A 432 -15.32 -4.24 -24.01
C PHE A 432 -16.38 -4.03 -25.11
N PRO A 433 -16.40 -4.83 -26.20
CA PRO A 433 -17.42 -4.66 -27.24
C PRO A 433 -18.85 -4.85 -26.73
N SER A 434 -19.06 -5.67 -25.69
CA SER A 434 -20.41 -5.94 -25.17
C SER A 434 -21.04 -4.76 -24.42
N ILE A 435 -20.23 -3.79 -23.98
CA ILE A 435 -20.67 -2.62 -23.20
C ILE A 435 -20.42 -1.29 -23.94
N GLY A 436 -20.27 -1.31 -25.26
CA GLY A 436 -20.21 -0.11 -26.09
C GLY A 436 -18.82 0.45 -26.41
N PHE A 437 -17.72 -0.21 -26.03
CA PHE A 437 -16.38 0.21 -26.47
C PHE A 437 -16.09 -0.26 -27.90
N GLU A 438 -15.88 0.67 -28.82
CA GLU A 438 -15.61 0.41 -30.24
C GLU A 438 -14.11 0.32 -30.57
N TYR A 439 -13.39 -0.61 -29.94
CA TYR A 439 -11.98 -0.83 -30.23
C TYR A 439 -11.75 -1.91 -31.27
N THR A 440 -10.74 -1.71 -32.11
CA THR A 440 -10.27 -2.73 -33.06
C THR A 440 -9.69 -3.95 -32.34
N THR A 441 -9.71 -5.11 -33.00
CA THR A 441 -9.10 -6.34 -32.46
C THR A 441 -7.63 -6.14 -32.06
N ASP A 442 -6.86 -5.39 -32.84
CA ASP A 442 -5.46 -5.11 -32.51
C ASP A 442 -5.32 -4.25 -31.24
N GLN A 443 -6.18 -3.24 -31.06
CA GLN A 443 -6.22 -2.44 -29.84
C GLN A 443 -6.55 -3.29 -28.60
N LEU A 444 -7.50 -4.22 -28.71
CA LEU A 444 -7.83 -5.14 -27.62
C LEU A 444 -6.65 -6.05 -27.25
N PHE A 445 -5.94 -6.59 -28.24
CA PHE A 445 -4.73 -7.38 -28.00
C PHE A 445 -3.57 -6.54 -27.44
N TRP A 446 -3.45 -5.27 -27.83
CA TRP A 446 -2.49 -4.32 -27.25
C TRP A 446 -2.74 -4.12 -25.75
N LEU A 447 -3.99 -3.89 -25.34
CA LEU A 447 -4.34 -3.75 -23.92
C LEU A 447 -4.05 -5.03 -23.12
N ALA A 448 -4.28 -6.21 -23.70
CA ALA A 448 -3.89 -7.48 -23.09
C ALA A 448 -2.36 -7.66 -22.99
N ALA A 449 -1.59 -7.10 -23.93
CA ALA A 449 -0.15 -7.27 -24.06
C ALA A 449 0.68 -6.29 -23.20
N LEU A 450 0.23 -5.04 -23.03
CA LEU A 450 0.96 -3.97 -22.36
C LEU A 450 1.40 -4.24 -20.92
N PRO A 451 0.60 -4.92 -20.06
CA PRO A 451 1.05 -5.29 -18.72
C PRO A 451 2.31 -6.16 -18.79
N GLY A 452 2.48 -6.93 -19.86
CA GLY A 452 3.65 -7.76 -20.12
C GLY A 452 4.94 -6.96 -20.27
N ILE A 453 4.92 -5.83 -21.01
CA ILE A 453 6.10 -4.97 -21.19
C ILE A 453 6.54 -4.40 -19.84
N SER A 454 5.64 -3.65 -19.20
CA SER A 454 5.90 -2.96 -17.95
C SER A 454 6.30 -3.95 -16.84
N GLY A 455 5.61 -5.08 -16.73
CA GLY A 455 5.95 -6.14 -15.77
C GLY A 455 7.33 -6.76 -16.01
N ALA A 456 7.67 -7.08 -17.26
CA ALA A 456 8.98 -7.62 -17.60
C ALA A 456 10.12 -6.63 -17.30
N THR A 457 9.95 -5.36 -17.67
CA THR A 457 10.92 -4.30 -17.38
C THR A 457 11.09 -4.09 -15.87
N LEU A 458 9.99 -4.00 -15.12
CA LEU A 458 10.02 -3.77 -13.67
C LEU A 458 10.61 -4.95 -12.90
N ARG A 459 10.44 -6.20 -13.36
CA ARG A 459 11.07 -7.38 -12.73
C ARG A 459 12.57 -7.25 -12.59
N ILE A 460 13.24 -6.63 -13.57
CA ILE A 460 14.69 -6.40 -13.53
C ILE A 460 15.03 -5.54 -12.30
N PHE A 461 14.27 -4.46 -12.07
CA PHE A 461 14.54 -3.54 -10.97
C PHE A 461 14.07 -4.06 -9.61
N TYR A 462 12.91 -4.73 -9.56
CA TYR A 462 12.25 -5.13 -8.31
C TYR A 462 13.06 -6.17 -7.52
N SER A 463 13.80 -7.04 -8.19
CA SER A 463 14.71 -7.99 -7.52
C SER A 463 15.77 -7.27 -6.66
N PHE A 464 16.24 -6.10 -7.10
CA PHE A 464 17.25 -5.31 -6.39
C PHE A 464 16.67 -4.46 -5.25
N MET A 465 15.36 -4.23 -5.23
CA MET A 465 14.73 -3.36 -4.24
C MET A 465 14.62 -4.03 -2.86
N VAL A 466 14.54 -5.36 -2.80
CA VAL A 466 14.41 -6.10 -1.53
C VAL A 466 15.66 -5.95 -0.65
N PRO A 467 16.90 -6.13 -1.14
CA PRO A 467 18.11 -5.82 -0.37
C PRO A 467 18.22 -4.36 0.11
N ILE A 468 17.61 -3.40 -0.61
CA ILE A 468 17.70 -1.97 -0.31
C ILE A 468 16.69 -1.57 0.77
N PHE A 469 15.41 -1.92 0.56
CA PHE A 469 14.30 -1.45 1.38
C PHE A 469 13.84 -2.47 2.44
N GLY A 470 14.29 -3.71 2.33
CA GLY A 470 13.79 -4.83 3.12
C GLY A 470 12.51 -5.43 2.53
N GLY A 471 12.34 -6.75 2.73
CA GLY A 471 11.22 -7.51 2.18
C GLY A 471 9.85 -7.07 2.68
N ARG A 472 9.74 -6.65 3.95
CA ARG A 472 8.47 -6.24 4.56
C ARG A 472 7.98 -4.92 3.96
N LEU A 473 8.83 -3.89 3.96
CA LEU A 473 8.49 -2.58 3.41
C LEU A 473 8.20 -2.71 1.90
N TRP A 474 9.09 -3.38 1.15
CA TRP A 474 8.93 -3.48 -0.29
C TRP A 474 7.64 -4.24 -0.68
N THR A 475 7.36 -5.39 -0.06
CA THR A 475 6.10 -6.14 -0.33
C THR A 475 4.87 -5.30 0.03
N THR A 476 4.93 -4.50 1.09
CA THR A 476 3.84 -3.58 1.46
C THR A 476 3.58 -2.56 0.35
N LEU A 477 4.64 -1.88 -0.10
CA LEU A 477 4.55 -0.82 -1.11
C LEU A 477 4.08 -1.36 -2.46
N THR A 478 4.66 -2.46 -2.92
CA THR A 478 4.34 -3.05 -4.23
C THR A 478 2.98 -3.74 -4.26
N THR A 479 2.46 -4.19 -3.13
CA THR A 479 1.06 -4.66 -3.04
C THR A 479 0.10 -3.48 -3.02
N ALA A 480 0.42 -2.43 -2.25
CA ALA A 480 -0.42 -1.22 -2.16
C ALA A 480 -0.52 -0.48 -3.50
N SER A 481 0.56 -0.43 -4.28
CA SER A 481 0.55 0.25 -5.59
C SER A 481 -0.43 -0.36 -6.59
N LEU A 482 -0.80 -1.64 -6.43
CA LEU A 482 -1.80 -2.31 -7.28
C LEU A 482 -3.22 -1.79 -7.06
N LEU A 483 -3.48 -1.07 -5.97
CA LEU A 483 -4.75 -0.38 -5.76
C LEU A 483 -5.00 0.67 -6.85
N ILE A 484 -3.95 1.31 -7.36
CA ILE A 484 -4.04 2.36 -8.39
C ILE A 484 -4.70 1.81 -9.68
N PRO A 485 -4.14 0.78 -10.35
CA PRO A 485 -4.78 0.21 -11.53
C PRO A 485 -6.12 -0.47 -11.20
N ALA A 486 -6.29 -1.10 -10.03
CA ALA A 486 -7.55 -1.75 -9.66
C ALA A 486 -8.72 -0.75 -9.57
N PHE A 487 -8.51 0.38 -8.88
CA PHE A 487 -9.50 1.48 -8.85
C PHE A 487 -9.66 2.11 -10.23
N GLY A 488 -8.55 2.41 -10.91
CA GLY A 488 -8.58 3.05 -12.23
C GLY A 488 -9.41 2.26 -13.24
N ILE A 489 -9.20 0.94 -13.34
CA ILE A 489 -10.01 0.06 -14.19
C ILE A 489 -11.47 0.09 -13.76
N GLY A 490 -11.76 -0.07 -12.47
CA GLY A 490 -13.13 -0.07 -11.96
C GLY A 490 -13.92 1.18 -12.34
N TYR A 491 -13.30 2.35 -12.33
CA TYR A 491 -13.96 3.59 -12.77
C TYR A 491 -14.01 3.73 -14.29
N SER A 492 -12.88 3.54 -14.97
CA SER A 492 -12.75 3.82 -16.40
C SER A 492 -13.63 2.93 -17.28
N VAL A 493 -13.88 1.69 -16.91
CA VAL A 493 -14.72 0.79 -17.74
C VAL A 493 -16.22 1.13 -17.69
N GLN A 494 -16.66 2.02 -16.80
CA GLN A 494 -18.07 2.40 -16.68
C GLN A 494 -18.52 3.37 -17.78
N ASN A 495 -17.58 4.04 -18.44
CA ASN A 495 -17.89 5.02 -19.47
C ASN A 495 -17.26 4.59 -20.82
N PRO A 496 -18.09 4.22 -21.83
CA PRO A 496 -17.64 3.89 -23.19
C PRO A 496 -16.82 4.99 -23.87
N ASP A 497 -17.04 6.25 -23.49
CA ASP A 497 -16.30 7.40 -24.02
C ASP A 497 -14.89 7.55 -23.41
N THR A 498 -14.50 6.66 -22.50
CA THR A 498 -13.17 6.71 -21.88
C THR A 498 -12.09 6.53 -22.94
N PRO A 499 -11.15 7.48 -23.07
CA PRO A 499 -10.13 7.45 -24.11
C PRO A 499 -9.25 6.21 -24.01
N TYR A 500 -8.95 5.62 -25.16
CA TYR A 500 -8.06 4.46 -25.26
C TYR A 500 -6.72 4.64 -24.53
N PHE A 501 -6.16 5.86 -24.56
CA PHE A 501 -4.92 6.19 -23.85
C PHE A 501 -4.98 5.95 -22.34
N ILE A 502 -6.13 6.21 -21.69
CA ILE A 502 -6.29 5.94 -20.26
C ILE A 502 -6.15 4.44 -19.99
N PHE A 503 -6.74 3.61 -20.85
CA PHE A 503 -6.59 2.16 -20.74
C PHE A 503 -5.16 1.68 -21.03
N LEU A 504 -4.42 2.33 -21.94
CA LEU A 504 -2.99 2.05 -22.13
C LEU A 504 -2.18 2.31 -20.85
N VAL A 505 -2.42 3.44 -20.17
CA VAL A 505 -1.76 3.78 -18.90
C VAL A 505 -2.14 2.78 -17.81
N LEU A 506 -3.42 2.44 -17.67
CA LEU A 506 -3.88 1.47 -16.69
C LEU A 506 -3.32 0.06 -16.96
N ALA A 507 -3.22 -0.34 -18.23
CA ALA A 507 -2.58 -1.59 -18.63
C ALA A 507 -1.09 -1.62 -18.28
N LEU A 508 -0.36 -0.52 -18.51
CA LEU A 508 1.03 -0.40 -18.05
C LEU A 508 1.15 -0.46 -16.52
N LEU A 509 0.22 0.17 -15.79
CA LEU A 509 0.20 0.13 -14.32
C LEU A 509 -0.12 -1.27 -13.78
N CYS A 510 -0.94 -2.07 -14.45
CA CYS A 510 -1.13 -3.50 -14.10
C CYS A 510 0.20 -4.28 -14.14
N GLY A 511 1.17 -3.86 -14.96
CA GLY A 511 2.51 -4.44 -14.98
C GLY A 511 3.28 -4.34 -13.66
N LEU A 512 2.91 -3.43 -12.76
CA LEU A 512 3.45 -3.41 -11.38
C LEU A 512 3.32 -4.79 -10.73
N GLY A 513 2.20 -5.49 -10.96
CA GLY A 513 1.97 -6.83 -10.44
C GLY A 513 2.94 -7.88 -11.00
N GLY A 514 3.34 -7.73 -12.27
CA GLY A 514 4.38 -8.55 -12.88
C GLY A 514 5.74 -8.39 -12.20
N GLY A 515 6.10 -7.17 -11.77
CA GLY A 515 7.32 -6.87 -11.02
C GLY A 515 7.41 -7.59 -9.68
N ASN A 516 6.28 -7.74 -8.98
CA ASN A 516 6.21 -8.31 -7.63
C ASN A 516 6.78 -9.73 -7.55
N PHE A 517 6.70 -10.52 -8.63
CA PHE A 517 7.27 -11.87 -8.69
C PHE A 517 8.77 -11.88 -8.38
N ALA A 518 9.55 -11.01 -9.03
CA ALA A 518 10.99 -10.99 -8.87
C ALA A 518 11.39 -10.63 -7.43
N SER A 519 10.75 -9.60 -6.85
CA SER A 519 10.99 -9.22 -5.46
C SER A 519 10.51 -10.28 -4.45
N SER A 520 9.34 -10.89 -4.68
CA SER A 520 8.79 -11.89 -3.77
C SER A 520 9.70 -13.12 -3.68
N MET A 521 10.18 -13.61 -4.83
CA MET A 521 11.10 -14.74 -4.91
C MET A 521 12.47 -14.43 -4.29
N ALA A 522 13.02 -13.25 -4.57
CA ALA A 522 14.25 -12.79 -3.94
C ALA A 522 14.12 -12.74 -2.41
N ASN A 523 13.00 -12.19 -1.91
CA ASN A 523 12.75 -12.07 -0.49
C ASN A 523 12.64 -13.42 0.23
N ILE A 524 11.79 -14.33 -0.26
CA ILE A 524 11.54 -15.64 0.38
C ILE A 524 12.80 -16.50 0.47
N THR A 525 13.73 -16.34 -0.47
CA THR A 525 15.00 -17.07 -0.46
C THR A 525 15.83 -16.83 0.81
N TYR A 526 15.74 -15.64 1.42
CA TYR A 526 16.47 -15.32 2.65
C TYR A 526 15.89 -15.99 3.90
N PHE A 527 14.62 -16.42 3.87
CA PHE A 527 13.92 -16.98 5.03
C PHE A 527 14.12 -18.49 5.23
N TYR A 528 14.60 -19.24 4.23
CA TYR A 528 14.64 -20.70 4.32
C TYR A 528 16.08 -21.25 4.29
N PRO A 529 16.40 -22.36 5.00
CA PRO A 529 17.66 -23.05 4.85
C PRO A 529 17.79 -23.68 3.47
N LYS A 530 19.02 -23.88 2.99
CA LYS A 530 19.33 -24.46 1.68
C LYS A 530 18.47 -25.69 1.34
N ARG A 531 18.34 -26.62 2.28
CA ARG A 531 17.53 -27.86 2.12
C ARG A 531 16.02 -27.66 1.88
N ARG A 532 15.45 -26.49 2.24
CA ARG A 532 14.00 -26.20 2.12
C ARG A 532 13.68 -25.07 1.15
N LYS A 533 14.69 -24.32 0.67
CA LYS A 533 14.52 -23.19 -0.28
C LYS A 533 13.74 -23.61 -1.53
N GLY A 534 14.11 -24.74 -2.14
CA GLY A 534 13.44 -25.23 -3.35
C GLY A 534 11.92 -25.38 -3.18
N HIS A 535 11.50 -26.01 -2.08
CA HIS A 535 10.07 -26.19 -1.77
C HIS A 535 9.36 -24.87 -1.49
N ALA A 536 9.95 -23.98 -0.68
CA ALA A 536 9.35 -22.68 -0.37
C ALA A 536 9.19 -21.81 -1.64
N LEU A 537 10.19 -21.80 -2.51
CA LEU A 537 10.16 -21.08 -3.79
C LEU A 537 9.14 -21.70 -4.75
N ALA A 538 9.06 -23.03 -4.81
CA ALA A 538 8.06 -23.73 -5.61
C ALA A 538 6.64 -23.41 -5.15
N MET A 539 6.37 -23.41 -3.84
CA MET A 539 5.06 -23.03 -3.28
C MET A 539 4.74 -21.56 -3.56
N ASN A 540 5.66 -20.65 -3.29
CA ASN A 540 5.45 -19.21 -3.50
C ASN A 540 5.17 -18.89 -4.97
N ALA A 541 6.00 -19.40 -5.88
CA ALA A 541 5.81 -19.19 -7.31
C ALA A 541 4.58 -19.92 -7.86
N GLY A 542 4.35 -21.18 -7.45
CA GLY A 542 3.25 -22.00 -7.93
C GLY A 542 1.89 -21.43 -7.53
N LEU A 543 1.69 -21.15 -6.24
CA LEU A 543 0.46 -20.57 -5.72
C LEU A 543 0.31 -19.09 -6.14
N GLY A 544 1.41 -18.36 -6.30
CA GLY A 544 1.39 -17.02 -6.88
C GLY A 544 0.85 -17.01 -8.31
N ASN A 545 1.35 -17.91 -9.18
CA ASN A 545 0.90 -18.03 -10.57
C ASN A 545 -0.59 -18.41 -10.70
N LEU A 546 -1.16 -19.11 -9.71
CA LEU A 546 -2.60 -19.39 -9.68
C LEU A 546 -3.45 -18.11 -9.65
N GLY A 547 -2.89 -16.95 -9.29
CA GLY A 547 -3.59 -15.67 -9.33
C GLY A 547 -4.17 -15.33 -10.70
N VAL A 548 -3.53 -15.78 -11.78
CA VAL A 548 -4.03 -15.63 -13.15
C VAL A 548 -5.34 -16.41 -13.32
N SER A 549 -5.32 -17.69 -12.95
CA SER A 549 -6.49 -18.59 -13.04
C SER A 549 -7.61 -18.13 -12.13
N VAL A 550 -7.30 -17.75 -10.89
CA VAL A 550 -8.27 -17.22 -9.92
C VAL A 550 -8.94 -15.97 -10.48
N MET A 551 -8.19 -15.07 -11.11
CA MET A 551 -8.77 -13.89 -11.75
C MET A 551 -9.63 -14.27 -12.96
N GLN A 552 -9.16 -15.15 -13.84
CA GLN A 552 -9.93 -15.57 -15.01
C GLN A 552 -11.20 -16.34 -14.66
N PHE A 553 -11.24 -16.99 -13.50
CA PHE A 553 -12.42 -17.66 -12.96
C PHE A 553 -13.37 -16.67 -12.26
N LEU A 554 -12.83 -15.84 -11.38
CA LEU A 554 -13.63 -14.97 -10.51
C LEU A 554 -14.23 -13.78 -11.28
N VAL A 555 -13.48 -13.16 -12.20
CA VAL A 555 -13.93 -11.95 -12.91
C VAL A 555 -15.23 -12.20 -13.69
N PRO A 556 -15.35 -13.24 -14.56
CA PRO A 556 -16.60 -13.52 -15.26
C PRO A 556 -17.81 -13.68 -14.33
N ILE A 557 -17.61 -14.28 -13.15
CA ILE A 557 -18.67 -14.45 -12.15
C ILE A 557 -19.06 -13.09 -11.57
N VAL A 558 -18.12 -12.32 -11.03
CA VAL A 558 -18.45 -11.07 -10.32
C VAL A 558 -19.00 -9.97 -11.23
N ILE A 559 -18.61 -9.95 -12.52
CA ILE A 559 -19.16 -8.98 -13.48
C ILE A 559 -20.58 -9.34 -13.92
N SER A 560 -21.01 -10.59 -13.73
CA SER A 560 -22.39 -11.03 -14.03
C SER A 560 -23.36 -10.82 -12.86
N THR A 561 -22.85 -10.45 -11.68
CA THR A 561 -23.65 -10.30 -10.46
C THR A 561 -23.77 -8.85 -10.00
N GLY A 562 -24.99 -8.41 -9.72
CA GLY A 562 -25.26 -7.14 -9.04
C GLY A 562 -24.95 -7.13 -7.53
N ALA A 563 -24.29 -8.19 -7.01
CA ALA A 563 -24.01 -8.36 -5.57
C ALA A 563 -23.20 -7.20 -4.96
N PHE A 564 -22.45 -6.47 -5.80
CA PHE A 564 -21.60 -5.37 -5.38
C PHE A 564 -22.16 -3.98 -5.74
N VAL A 565 -23.40 -3.87 -6.25
CA VAL A 565 -24.01 -2.59 -6.71
C VAL A 565 -23.89 -1.47 -5.69
N VAL A 566 -24.07 -1.79 -4.39
CA VAL A 566 -23.94 -0.81 -3.30
C VAL A 566 -22.54 -0.21 -3.21
N PHE A 567 -21.51 -0.96 -3.62
CA PHE A 567 -20.10 -0.55 -3.53
C PHE A 567 -19.51 -0.10 -4.87
N THR A 568 -20.05 -0.58 -6.00
CA THR A 568 -19.43 -0.45 -7.33
C THR A 568 -20.28 0.31 -8.35
N GLY A 569 -21.52 0.70 -8.02
CA GLY A 569 -22.40 1.46 -8.90
C GLY A 569 -23.30 0.59 -9.79
N GLY A 570 -24.07 1.24 -10.67
CA GLY A 570 -25.00 0.59 -11.60
C GLY A 570 -24.28 -0.24 -12.66
N GLY A 571 -24.96 -1.27 -13.19
CA GLY A 571 -24.43 -2.07 -14.29
C GLY A 571 -24.61 -1.38 -15.65
N GLN A 572 -23.76 -1.72 -16.60
CA GLN A 572 -23.92 -1.33 -18.01
C GLN A 572 -24.93 -2.27 -18.70
N ILE A 573 -25.73 -1.73 -19.60
CA ILE A 573 -26.64 -2.52 -20.45
C ILE A 573 -25.84 -3.01 -21.66
N THR A 574 -25.87 -4.32 -21.90
CA THR A 574 -25.19 -4.94 -23.05
C THR A 574 -26.07 -4.93 -24.30
N ALA A 575 -25.46 -5.18 -25.47
CA ALA A 575 -26.17 -5.18 -26.76
C ALA A 575 -27.33 -6.19 -26.85
N ASP A 576 -27.31 -7.26 -26.05
CA ASP A 576 -28.37 -8.27 -25.94
C ASP A 576 -29.41 -7.95 -24.85
N GLY A 577 -29.34 -6.76 -24.23
CA GLY A 577 -30.27 -6.30 -23.20
C GLY A 577 -29.98 -6.82 -21.79
N SER A 578 -28.92 -7.62 -21.61
CA SER A 578 -28.49 -8.06 -20.27
C SER A 578 -27.79 -6.93 -19.50
N THR A 579 -27.61 -7.09 -18.20
CA THR A 579 -26.85 -6.14 -17.37
C THR A 579 -25.52 -6.74 -16.97
N LEU A 580 -24.43 -6.00 -17.17
CA LEU A 580 -23.07 -6.38 -16.82
C LEU A 580 -22.47 -5.33 -15.88
N TRP A 581 -21.68 -5.75 -14.90
CA TRP A 581 -20.95 -4.87 -13.97
C TRP A 581 -19.46 -4.97 -14.22
N LEU A 582 -18.97 -4.51 -15.39
CA LEU A 582 -17.57 -4.70 -15.77
C LEU A 582 -16.60 -4.04 -14.78
N GLN A 583 -17.03 -3.00 -14.07
CA GLN A 583 -16.26 -2.35 -13.00
C GLN A 583 -15.84 -3.30 -11.88
N ASN A 584 -16.60 -4.37 -11.65
CA ASN A 584 -16.30 -5.37 -10.63
C ASN A 584 -14.98 -6.09 -10.96
N ALA A 585 -14.57 -6.15 -12.23
CA ALA A 585 -13.28 -6.72 -12.64
C ALA A 585 -12.08 -5.99 -12.00
N GLY A 586 -12.19 -4.68 -11.75
CA GLY A 586 -11.18 -3.89 -11.03
C GLY A 586 -11.41 -3.90 -9.52
N PHE A 587 -12.63 -3.59 -9.07
CA PHE A 587 -12.91 -3.38 -7.65
C PHE A 587 -12.85 -4.64 -6.79
N VAL A 588 -13.09 -5.83 -7.35
CA VAL A 588 -13.07 -7.10 -6.58
C VAL A 588 -11.74 -7.32 -5.85
N TRP A 589 -10.64 -6.81 -6.39
CA TRP A 589 -9.30 -7.00 -5.82
C TRP A 589 -8.99 -6.04 -4.66
N VAL A 590 -9.66 -4.89 -4.58
CA VAL A 590 -9.34 -3.80 -3.65
C VAL A 590 -9.35 -4.23 -2.18
N PRO A 591 -10.39 -4.93 -1.66
CA PRO A 591 -10.42 -5.34 -0.26
C PRO A 591 -9.25 -6.29 0.07
N PHE A 592 -8.96 -7.23 -0.83
CA PHE A 592 -7.89 -8.20 -0.64
C PHE A 592 -6.50 -7.54 -0.71
N LEU A 593 -6.32 -6.56 -1.60
CA LEU A 593 -5.09 -5.76 -1.67
C LEU A 593 -4.88 -4.97 -0.38
N LEU A 594 -5.90 -4.30 0.16
CA LEU A 594 -5.81 -3.57 1.43
C LEU A 594 -5.43 -4.49 2.60
N VAL A 595 -6.09 -5.65 2.70
CA VAL A 595 -5.80 -6.65 3.73
C VAL A 595 -4.38 -7.19 3.56
N SER A 596 -3.98 -7.56 2.35
CA SER A 596 -2.65 -8.09 2.06
C SER A 596 -1.54 -7.08 2.33
N THR A 597 -1.75 -5.80 1.97
CA THR A 597 -0.86 -4.69 2.32
C THR A 597 -0.71 -4.55 3.84
N ALA A 598 -1.81 -4.61 4.60
CA ALA A 598 -1.75 -4.57 6.06
C ALA A 598 -1.01 -5.80 6.62
N LEU A 599 -1.32 -7.00 6.15
CA LEU A 599 -0.64 -8.24 6.56
C LEU A 599 0.86 -8.19 6.27
N ALA A 600 1.26 -7.69 5.10
CA ALA A 600 2.66 -7.48 4.75
C ALA A 600 3.33 -6.51 5.74
N TRP A 601 2.71 -5.36 6.01
CA TRP A 601 3.26 -4.33 6.89
C TRP A 601 3.44 -4.79 8.34
N PHE A 602 2.42 -5.48 8.88
CA PHE A 602 2.35 -5.87 10.29
C PHE A 602 2.94 -7.26 10.56
N GLY A 603 2.95 -8.16 9.56
CA GLY A 603 3.26 -9.59 9.74
C GLY A 603 4.57 -10.07 9.12
N MET A 604 5.11 -9.40 8.11
CA MET A 604 6.41 -9.77 7.52
C MET A 604 7.59 -9.22 8.32
N ASN A 605 8.80 -9.72 8.01
CA ASN A 605 10.06 -9.36 8.65
C ASN A 605 11.06 -8.82 7.61
N ASP A 606 12.06 -8.08 8.08
CA ASP A 606 13.24 -7.72 7.30
C ASP A 606 14.46 -8.55 7.79
N ILE A 607 15.37 -8.94 6.90
CA ILE A 607 16.61 -9.67 7.25
C ILE A 607 17.81 -8.80 6.88
N MET A 608 18.66 -8.45 7.85
CA MET A 608 19.78 -7.49 7.66
C MET A 608 20.99 -8.06 6.93
N THR A 609 21.15 -9.39 6.90
CA THR A 609 22.31 -10.09 6.33
C THR A 609 22.28 -10.20 4.80
N ALA A 610 21.27 -9.64 4.13
CA ALA A 610 21.07 -9.74 2.69
C ALA A 610 21.65 -8.55 1.91
N ARG A 611 22.98 -8.39 1.86
CA ARG A 611 23.64 -7.43 0.95
C ARG A 611 24.63 -8.16 0.04
N ALA A 612 24.24 -8.35 -1.21
CA ALA A 612 25.16 -8.67 -2.30
C ALA A 612 25.34 -7.40 -3.13
N SER A 613 26.57 -7.07 -3.53
CA SER A 613 26.82 -5.89 -4.36
C SER A 613 26.26 -6.10 -5.78
N PHE A 614 25.89 -5.03 -6.47
CA PHE A 614 25.44 -5.12 -7.86
C PHE A 614 26.54 -5.65 -8.80
N ALA A 615 27.79 -5.25 -8.55
CA ALA A 615 28.96 -5.72 -9.30
C ALA A 615 29.11 -7.25 -9.24
N ASP A 616 28.83 -7.85 -8.08
CA ASP A 616 28.85 -9.31 -7.90
C ASP A 616 27.76 -10.04 -8.70
N GLN A 617 26.63 -9.41 -8.97
CA GLN A 617 25.52 -10.00 -9.72
C GLN A 617 25.64 -9.76 -11.22
N ALA A 618 26.30 -8.68 -11.64
CA ALA A 618 26.49 -8.32 -13.05
C ALA A 618 27.36 -9.33 -13.84
N VAL A 619 28.12 -10.19 -13.16
CA VAL A 619 28.90 -11.27 -13.79
C VAL A 619 28.03 -12.18 -14.67
N ILE A 620 26.74 -12.33 -14.37
CA ILE A 620 25.83 -13.15 -15.19
C ILE A 620 25.71 -12.67 -16.64
N PHE A 621 25.97 -11.38 -16.91
CA PHE A 621 25.89 -10.82 -18.26
C PHE A 621 27.02 -11.31 -19.17
N SER A 622 28.18 -11.66 -18.60
CA SER A 622 29.29 -12.27 -19.35
C SER A 622 29.14 -13.79 -19.52
N ARG A 623 28.15 -14.42 -18.87
CA ARG A 623 27.90 -15.86 -19.01
C ARG A 623 27.06 -16.13 -20.26
N PHE A 624 27.64 -16.82 -21.24
CA PHE A 624 26.92 -17.20 -22.47
C PHE A 624 25.63 -17.98 -22.18
N HIS A 625 25.70 -18.97 -21.27
CA HIS A 625 24.55 -19.80 -20.91
C HIS A 625 23.42 -19.03 -20.21
N ASN A 626 23.67 -17.85 -19.64
CA ASN A 626 22.59 -16.99 -19.14
C ASN A 626 21.63 -16.58 -20.27
N TRP A 627 22.18 -16.15 -21.41
CA TRP A 627 21.39 -15.75 -22.59
C TRP A 627 20.68 -16.93 -23.26
N VAL A 628 21.35 -18.08 -23.31
CA VAL A 628 20.72 -19.33 -23.77
C VAL A 628 19.51 -19.68 -22.90
N MET A 629 19.65 -19.60 -21.58
CA MET A 629 18.54 -19.85 -20.67
C MET A 629 17.44 -18.79 -20.77
N CYS A 630 17.75 -17.53 -21.09
CA CYS A 630 16.73 -16.52 -21.38
C CYS A 630 15.88 -16.92 -22.60
N TRP A 631 16.50 -17.42 -23.66
CA TRP A 631 15.80 -17.91 -24.86
C TRP A 631 14.87 -19.08 -24.53
N LEU A 632 15.38 -20.11 -23.85
CA LEU A 632 14.60 -21.29 -23.48
C LEU A 632 13.49 -20.98 -22.47
N TYR A 633 13.75 -20.10 -21.51
CA TYR A 633 12.74 -19.73 -20.53
C TYR A 633 11.65 -18.84 -21.14
N THR A 634 11.97 -18.06 -22.17
CA THR A 634 10.96 -17.37 -23.00
C THR A 634 10.06 -18.36 -23.73
N GLY A 635 10.64 -19.45 -24.25
CA GLY A 635 9.91 -20.58 -24.85
C GLY A 635 8.90 -21.25 -23.91
N THR A 636 9.15 -21.26 -22.60
CA THR A 636 8.30 -21.94 -21.62
C THR A 636 7.45 -20.94 -20.83
N PHE A 637 8.06 -20.14 -19.95
CA PHE A 637 7.34 -19.18 -19.12
C PHE A 637 6.72 -18.06 -19.94
N GLY A 638 7.46 -17.55 -20.93
CA GLY A 638 6.94 -16.52 -21.84
C GLY A 638 5.69 -17.01 -22.58
N SER A 639 5.71 -18.27 -23.02
CA SER A 639 4.53 -18.93 -23.60
C SER A 639 3.38 -19.08 -22.62
N PHE A 640 3.64 -19.59 -21.41
CA PHE A 640 2.61 -19.71 -20.37
C PHE A 640 1.88 -18.39 -20.11
N ILE A 641 2.64 -17.31 -19.88
CA ILE A 641 2.05 -16.02 -19.52
C ILE A 641 1.45 -15.30 -20.73
N GLY A 642 2.06 -15.45 -21.91
CA GLY A 642 1.54 -14.87 -23.15
C GLY A 642 0.25 -15.54 -23.63
N TYR A 643 0.17 -16.87 -23.55
CA TYR A 643 -1.09 -17.57 -23.76
C TYR A 643 -2.12 -17.18 -22.70
N SER A 644 -1.73 -17.06 -21.42
CA SER A 644 -2.66 -16.59 -20.38
C SER A 644 -3.28 -15.23 -20.71
N ALA A 645 -2.49 -14.30 -21.26
CA ALA A 645 -2.95 -12.97 -21.63
C ALA A 645 -3.86 -12.97 -22.88
N GLY A 646 -3.47 -13.69 -23.95
CA GLY A 646 -4.14 -13.64 -25.24
C GLY A 646 -5.24 -14.67 -25.46
N PHE A 647 -5.20 -15.81 -24.76
CA PHE A 647 -6.09 -16.96 -24.99
C PHE A 647 -7.58 -16.65 -24.84
N PRO A 648 -8.05 -15.89 -23.82
CA PRO A 648 -9.48 -15.62 -23.69
C PRO A 648 -10.02 -14.81 -24.88
N LEU A 649 -9.29 -13.77 -25.30
CA LEU A 649 -9.64 -12.96 -26.46
C LEU A 649 -9.54 -13.77 -27.76
N LEU A 650 -8.49 -14.58 -27.92
CA LEU A 650 -8.33 -15.45 -29.09
C LEU A 650 -9.51 -16.41 -29.23
N MET A 651 -9.89 -17.12 -28.16
CA MET A 651 -11.06 -17.99 -28.18
C MET A 651 -12.32 -17.24 -28.57
N LYS A 652 -12.56 -16.06 -27.99
CA LYS A 652 -13.77 -15.27 -28.28
C LYS A 652 -13.81 -14.80 -29.74
N THR A 653 -12.67 -14.45 -30.33
CA THR A 653 -12.60 -14.02 -31.74
C THR A 653 -12.76 -15.18 -32.71
N GLN A 654 -12.21 -16.37 -32.41
CA GLN A 654 -12.25 -17.51 -33.34
C GLN A 654 -13.51 -18.38 -33.18
N PHE A 655 -14.10 -18.42 -31.98
CA PHE A 655 -15.28 -19.23 -31.66
C PHE A 655 -16.35 -18.37 -30.93
N PRO A 656 -16.95 -17.37 -31.60
CA PRO A 656 -17.79 -16.37 -30.96
C PRO A 656 -19.09 -16.93 -30.35
N ALA A 657 -19.58 -18.07 -30.87
CA ALA A 657 -20.79 -18.76 -30.44
C ALA A 657 -20.64 -19.56 -29.13
N VAL A 658 -19.41 -19.79 -28.67
CA VAL A 658 -19.14 -20.49 -27.41
C VAL A 658 -18.97 -19.45 -26.29
N ASP A 659 -19.45 -19.75 -25.08
CA ASP A 659 -19.12 -18.97 -23.89
C ASP A 659 -17.69 -19.30 -23.41
N THR A 660 -16.71 -18.79 -24.15
CA THR A 660 -15.30 -19.18 -24.01
C THR A 660 -14.67 -18.72 -22.70
N LEU A 661 -15.20 -17.66 -22.07
CA LEU A 661 -14.64 -17.10 -20.84
C LEU A 661 -14.87 -17.99 -19.62
N SER A 662 -15.92 -18.82 -19.63
CA SER A 662 -16.18 -19.79 -18.56
C SER A 662 -15.11 -20.89 -18.49
N PHE A 663 -14.35 -21.11 -19.57
CA PHE A 663 -13.29 -22.11 -19.67
C PHE A 663 -11.86 -21.54 -19.63
N ALA A 664 -11.69 -20.23 -19.84
CA ALA A 664 -10.38 -19.60 -20.00
C ALA A 664 -9.42 -19.89 -18.83
N PHE A 665 -9.95 -19.86 -17.60
CA PHE A 665 -9.17 -20.08 -16.37
C PHE A 665 -8.48 -21.44 -16.29
N LEU A 666 -8.99 -22.46 -17.00
CA LEU A 666 -8.46 -23.82 -16.98
C LEU A 666 -7.04 -23.86 -17.55
N GLY A 667 -6.73 -23.06 -18.56
CA GLY A 667 -5.40 -23.01 -19.16
C GLY A 667 -4.31 -22.63 -18.16
N PRO A 668 -4.33 -21.40 -17.61
CA PRO A 668 -3.35 -20.98 -16.61
C PRO A 668 -3.36 -21.87 -15.36
N MET A 669 -4.51 -22.44 -14.97
CA MET A 669 -4.60 -23.39 -13.86
C MET A 669 -3.78 -24.66 -14.14
N VAL A 670 -3.99 -25.29 -15.30
CA VAL A 670 -3.26 -26.49 -15.71
C VAL A 670 -1.76 -26.21 -15.77
N GLY A 671 -1.34 -25.08 -16.33
CA GLY A 671 0.08 -24.73 -16.43
C GLY A 671 0.73 -24.39 -15.08
N ALA A 672 0.01 -23.72 -14.17
CA ALA A 672 0.51 -23.43 -12.83
C ALA A 672 0.63 -24.70 -11.97
N LEU A 673 -0.37 -25.59 -12.04
CA LEU A 673 -0.37 -26.87 -11.33
C LEU A 673 0.69 -27.82 -11.89
N SER A 674 0.85 -27.92 -13.22
CA SER A 674 1.89 -28.76 -13.81
C SER A 674 3.28 -28.28 -13.41
N ARG A 675 3.55 -26.96 -13.42
CA ARG A 675 4.81 -26.39 -12.90
C ARG A 675 5.13 -26.83 -11.48
N ALA A 676 4.14 -26.86 -10.59
CA ALA A 676 4.33 -27.29 -9.21
C ALA A 676 4.49 -28.81 -9.10
N ALA A 677 3.76 -29.59 -9.90
CA ALA A 677 3.67 -31.04 -9.80
C ALA A 677 4.81 -31.79 -10.50
N THR A 678 5.50 -31.20 -11.48
CA THR A 678 6.48 -31.93 -12.33
C THR A 678 7.94 -31.62 -12.07
N GLY A 679 8.29 -30.85 -11.03
CA GLY A 679 9.70 -30.56 -10.71
C GLY A 679 10.56 -31.81 -10.54
N TRP A 680 10.02 -32.84 -9.87
CA TRP A 680 10.70 -34.12 -9.63
C TRP A 680 11.02 -34.90 -10.92
N VAL A 681 10.30 -34.64 -12.02
CA VAL A 681 10.51 -35.31 -13.31
C VAL A 681 11.89 -34.93 -13.86
N SER A 682 12.27 -33.66 -13.71
CA SER A 682 13.60 -33.18 -14.12
C SER A 682 14.70 -33.69 -13.21
N ASP A 683 14.43 -33.88 -11.93
CA ASP A 683 15.39 -34.50 -11.01
C ASP A 683 15.65 -35.97 -11.36
N LYS A 684 14.64 -36.69 -11.85
CA LYS A 684 14.75 -38.11 -12.21
C LYS A 684 15.33 -38.35 -13.60
N TYR A 685 14.91 -37.57 -14.59
CA TYR A 685 15.21 -37.82 -16.01
C TYR A 685 16.19 -36.83 -16.65
N GLY A 686 16.62 -35.79 -15.91
CA GLY A 686 17.50 -34.72 -16.38
C GLY A 686 16.71 -33.53 -16.93
N GLY A 687 17.08 -32.32 -16.50
CA GLY A 687 16.40 -31.09 -16.86
C GLY A 687 16.47 -30.80 -18.37
N GLY A 688 17.61 -31.06 -19.02
CA GLY A 688 17.76 -30.84 -20.46
C GLY A 688 16.88 -31.76 -21.30
N ARG A 689 16.82 -33.06 -20.95
CA ARG A 689 15.99 -34.05 -21.67
C ARG A 689 14.50 -33.75 -21.55
N VAL A 690 14.03 -33.42 -20.35
CA VAL A 690 12.62 -33.06 -20.12
C VAL A 690 12.27 -31.80 -20.91
N THR A 691 13.16 -30.80 -20.93
CA THR A 691 12.97 -29.56 -21.69
C THR A 691 12.90 -29.81 -23.19
N PHE A 692 13.76 -30.69 -23.73
CA PHE A 692 13.75 -31.08 -25.15
C PHE A 692 12.39 -31.67 -25.58
N TRP A 693 11.91 -32.68 -24.85
CA TRP A 693 10.62 -33.32 -25.15
C TRP A 693 9.44 -32.38 -24.94
N THR A 694 9.54 -31.47 -23.97
CA THR A 694 8.53 -30.44 -23.75
C THR A 694 8.35 -29.57 -24.99
N PHE A 695 9.45 -29.04 -25.57
CA PHE A 695 9.36 -28.22 -26.77
C PHE A 695 8.85 -28.99 -27.98
N LEU A 696 9.23 -30.26 -28.14
CA LEU A 696 8.69 -31.09 -29.21
C LEU A 696 7.17 -31.29 -29.06
N GLY A 697 6.71 -31.54 -27.83
CA GLY A 697 5.28 -31.59 -27.51
C GLY A 697 4.57 -30.27 -27.80
N MET A 698 5.21 -29.13 -27.52
CA MET A 698 4.63 -27.83 -27.79
C MET A 698 4.48 -27.57 -29.30
N ILE A 699 5.44 -28.00 -30.12
CA ILE A 699 5.33 -27.94 -31.59
C ILE A 699 4.13 -28.75 -32.07
N ILE A 700 3.98 -29.99 -31.58
CA ILE A 700 2.83 -30.86 -31.92
C ILE A 700 1.51 -30.20 -31.51
N ALA A 701 1.45 -29.64 -30.30
CA ALA A 701 0.24 -28.99 -29.81
C ALA A 701 -0.12 -27.73 -30.61
N VAL A 702 0.85 -26.90 -31.02
CA VAL A 702 0.60 -25.77 -31.95
C VAL A 702 0.12 -26.28 -33.31
N GLY A 703 0.69 -27.37 -33.82
CA GLY A 703 0.21 -28.02 -35.06
C GLY A 703 -1.26 -28.46 -34.95
N GLY A 704 -1.64 -29.00 -33.80
CA GLY A 704 -3.03 -29.31 -33.48
C GLY A 704 -3.93 -28.07 -33.42
N VAL A 705 -3.46 -26.96 -32.82
CA VAL A 705 -4.20 -25.69 -32.82
C VAL A 705 -4.44 -25.19 -34.25
N LEU A 706 -3.41 -25.19 -35.10
CA LEU A 706 -3.52 -24.78 -36.51
C LEU A 706 -4.53 -25.64 -37.28
N TYR A 707 -4.53 -26.96 -37.05
CA TYR A 707 -5.49 -27.88 -37.66
C TYR A 707 -6.93 -27.57 -37.22
N PHE A 708 -7.19 -27.44 -35.92
CA PHE A 708 -8.57 -27.18 -35.44
C PHE A 708 -9.08 -25.77 -35.81
N LEU A 709 -8.18 -24.81 -36.07
CA LEU A 709 -8.55 -23.52 -36.65
C LEU A 709 -8.94 -23.62 -38.13
N SER A 710 -8.29 -24.49 -38.91
CA SER A 710 -8.63 -24.65 -40.34
C SER A 710 -10.01 -25.30 -40.54
N ILE A 711 -10.44 -26.11 -39.59
CA ILE A 711 -11.77 -26.73 -39.56
C ILE A 711 -12.73 -26.06 -38.54
N LYS A 712 -12.53 -24.78 -38.20
CA LYS A 712 -13.27 -24.11 -37.10
C LYS A 712 -14.80 -24.08 -37.22
N GLN A 713 -15.34 -24.33 -38.42
CA GLN A 713 -16.79 -24.41 -38.67
C GLN A 713 -17.37 -25.81 -38.40
N GLU A 714 -16.53 -26.83 -38.27
CA GLU A 714 -16.97 -28.21 -38.04
C GLU A 714 -17.38 -28.45 -36.58
N PRO A 715 -18.40 -29.30 -36.33
CA PRO A 715 -18.78 -29.68 -34.97
C PRO A 715 -17.61 -30.26 -34.18
N GLY A 716 -17.38 -29.73 -32.98
CA GLY A 716 -16.31 -30.19 -32.08
C GLY A 716 -14.93 -29.55 -32.31
N ALA A 717 -14.75 -28.71 -33.33
CA ALA A 717 -13.48 -28.03 -33.60
C ALA A 717 -13.00 -27.19 -32.40
N PHE A 718 -13.92 -26.53 -31.69
CA PHE A 718 -13.61 -25.80 -30.45
C PHE A 718 -12.96 -26.71 -29.39
N TRP A 719 -13.49 -27.92 -29.18
CA TRP A 719 -12.97 -28.82 -28.15
C TRP A 719 -11.59 -29.37 -28.50
N GLY A 720 -11.34 -29.63 -29.78
CA GLY A 720 -10.00 -29.97 -30.28
C GLY A 720 -9.00 -28.83 -30.09
N PHE A 721 -9.38 -27.61 -30.50
CA PHE A 721 -8.61 -26.39 -30.26
C PHE A 721 -8.29 -26.20 -28.77
N PHE A 722 -9.31 -26.32 -27.92
CA PHE A 722 -9.19 -26.16 -26.48
C PHE A 722 -8.27 -27.22 -25.86
N ALA A 723 -8.41 -28.48 -26.25
CA ALA A 723 -7.54 -29.57 -25.79
C ALA A 723 -6.07 -29.34 -26.17
N CYS A 724 -5.79 -28.86 -27.38
CA CYS A 724 -4.45 -28.49 -27.80
C CYS A 724 -3.87 -27.33 -26.96
N PHE A 725 -4.69 -26.33 -26.62
CA PHE A 725 -4.26 -25.28 -25.69
C PHE A 725 -4.04 -25.79 -24.26
N MET A 726 -4.86 -26.72 -23.76
CA MET A 726 -4.61 -27.36 -22.46
C MET A 726 -3.28 -28.13 -22.47
N ALA A 727 -2.95 -28.80 -23.57
CA ALA A 727 -1.64 -29.43 -23.76
C ALA A 727 -0.51 -28.38 -23.77
N LEU A 728 -0.67 -27.24 -24.46
CA LEU A 728 0.30 -26.14 -24.43
C LEU A 728 0.50 -25.59 -23.01
N PHE A 729 -0.57 -25.33 -22.26
CA PHE A 729 -0.48 -24.87 -20.88
C PHE A 729 0.20 -25.91 -19.98
N PHE A 730 -0.17 -27.18 -20.11
CA PHE A 730 0.48 -28.26 -19.37
C PHE A 730 1.98 -28.30 -19.66
N LEU A 731 2.36 -28.36 -20.93
CA LEU A 731 3.75 -28.45 -21.39
C LEU A 731 4.56 -27.22 -21.00
N THR A 732 4.01 -26.00 -21.14
CA THR A 732 4.70 -24.79 -20.69
C THR A 732 4.97 -24.82 -19.19
N GLY A 733 4.07 -25.38 -18.37
CA GLY A 733 4.30 -25.62 -16.95
C GLY A 733 5.36 -26.69 -16.65
N VAL A 734 5.42 -27.79 -17.43
CA VAL A 734 6.50 -28.79 -17.33
C VAL A 734 7.85 -28.16 -17.68
N GLY A 735 7.92 -27.46 -18.80
CA GLY A 735 9.12 -26.77 -19.28
C GLY A 735 9.59 -25.69 -18.32
N ASN A 736 8.65 -25.03 -17.66
CA ASN A 736 8.88 -24.04 -16.61
C ASN A 736 9.63 -24.61 -15.40
N ALA A 737 9.34 -25.86 -15.03
CA ALA A 737 10.02 -26.56 -13.95
C ALA A 737 11.38 -27.07 -14.41
N SER A 738 11.45 -27.68 -15.61
CA SER A 738 12.67 -28.29 -16.12
C SER A 738 13.78 -27.29 -16.43
N THR A 739 13.45 -26.16 -17.07
CA THR A 739 14.41 -25.08 -17.35
C THR A 739 14.96 -24.44 -16.07
N PHE A 740 14.15 -24.31 -15.02
CA PHE A 740 14.61 -23.82 -13.72
C PHE A 740 15.59 -24.79 -13.04
N GLN A 741 15.34 -26.10 -13.20
CA GLN A 741 16.21 -27.14 -12.66
C GLN A 741 17.56 -27.20 -13.39
N MET A 742 17.60 -26.87 -14.69
CA MET A 742 18.84 -26.83 -15.47
C MET A 742 19.83 -25.77 -14.97
N ILE A 743 19.37 -24.58 -14.54
CA ILE A 743 20.25 -23.43 -14.26
C ILE A 743 21.33 -23.76 -13.20
N PRO A 744 21.00 -24.31 -12.01
CA PRO A 744 22.02 -24.69 -11.03
C PRO A 744 23.02 -25.72 -11.53
N THR A 745 22.57 -26.69 -12.32
CA THR A 745 23.42 -27.75 -12.89
C THR A 745 24.40 -27.18 -13.91
N ILE A 746 23.92 -26.29 -14.80
CA ILE A 746 24.74 -25.59 -15.79
C ILE A 746 25.78 -24.72 -15.09
N MET A 747 25.37 -23.94 -14.07
CA MET A 747 26.29 -23.03 -13.39
C MET A 747 27.38 -23.72 -12.58
N ARG A 748 27.11 -24.90 -12.00
CA ARG A 748 28.15 -25.70 -11.35
C ARG A 748 29.25 -26.08 -12.35
N GLN A 749 28.85 -26.58 -13.53
CA GLN A 749 29.80 -26.95 -14.58
C GLN A 749 30.53 -25.73 -15.18
N GLU A 750 29.82 -24.62 -15.40
CA GLU A 750 30.41 -23.40 -15.95
C GLU A 750 31.40 -22.74 -15.00
N VAL A 751 31.10 -22.67 -13.69
CA VAL A 751 32.03 -22.13 -12.70
C VAL A 751 33.27 -23.01 -12.57
N ASP A 752 33.10 -24.34 -12.56
CA ASP A 752 34.22 -25.27 -12.54
C ASP A 752 35.12 -25.10 -13.78
N ARG A 753 34.53 -24.87 -14.95
CA ARG A 753 35.25 -24.66 -16.22
C ARG A 753 35.94 -23.30 -16.31
N LEU A 754 35.26 -22.23 -15.92
CA LEU A 754 35.72 -20.84 -16.13
C LEU A 754 36.58 -20.32 -14.97
N MET A 755 36.52 -20.96 -13.81
CA MET A 755 37.26 -20.56 -12.61
C MET A 755 37.97 -21.76 -11.98
N PRO A 756 38.86 -22.45 -12.73
CA PRO A 756 39.46 -23.71 -12.30
C PRO A 756 40.33 -23.56 -11.05
N ASP A 757 40.90 -22.38 -10.80
CA ASP A 757 41.85 -22.11 -9.71
C ASP A 757 41.18 -21.87 -8.34
N LEU A 758 39.85 -21.74 -8.30
CA LEU A 758 39.12 -21.56 -7.05
C LEU A 758 39.02 -22.86 -6.24
N ASP A 759 39.01 -22.75 -4.91
CA ASP A 759 38.75 -23.88 -4.03
C ASP A 759 37.30 -24.39 -4.18
N PRO A 760 37.04 -25.69 -3.95
CA PRO A 760 35.71 -26.27 -4.15
C PRO A 760 34.56 -25.59 -3.36
N PRO A 761 34.75 -25.19 -2.08
CA PRO A 761 33.75 -24.41 -1.34
C PRO A 761 33.41 -23.07 -2.02
N THR A 762 34.42 -22.33 -2.50
CA THR A 762 34.22 -21.04 -3.18
C THR A 762 33.57 -21.23 -4.55
N LYS A 763 33.92 -22.27 -5.30
CA LYS A 763 33.24 -22.63 -6.57
C LYS A 763 31.76 -22.88 -6.36
N LEU A 764 31.40 -23.71 -5.38
CA LEU A 764 30.00 -24.01 -5.07
C LEU A 764 29.23 -22.74 -4.68
N LYS A 765 29.83 -21.88 -3.85
CA LYS A 765 29.21 -20.61 -3.44
C LYS A 765 28.98 -19.66 -4.63
N ASN A 766 29.94 -19.56 -5.55
CA ASN A 766 29.80 -18.77 -6.78
C ASN A 766 28.73 -19.34 -7.70
N ALA A 767 28.71 -20.67 -7.91
CA ALA A 767 27.70 -21.33 -8.72
C ALA A 767 26.29 -21.10 -8.17
N GLU A 768 26.07 -21.25 -6.85
CA GLU A 768 24.78 -20.97 -6.21
C GLU A 768 24.37 -19.50 -6.36
N ARG A 769 25.31 -18.57 -6.19
CA ARG A 769 25.08 -17.12 -6.32
C ARG A 769 24.69 -16.74 -7.75
N GLU A 770 25.46 -17.18 -8.74
CA GLU A 770 25.20 -16.91 -10.15
C GLU A 770 23.89 -17.57 -10.61
N SER A 771 23.59 -18.78 -10.15
CA SER A 771 22.32 -19.46 -10.44
C SER A 771 21.11 -18.65 -9.99
N ALA A 772 21.14 -18.12 -8.77
CA ALA A 772 20.03 -17.31 -8.24
C ALA A 772 19.82 -16.03 -9.06
N ALA A 773 20.92 -15.37 -9.46
CA ALA A 773 20.87 -14.17 -10.28
C ALA A 773 20.38 -14.45 -11.71
N ILE A 774 20.84 -15.54 -12.34
CA ILE A 774 20.37 -15.98 -13.67
C ILE A 774 18.88 -16.35 -13.63
N VAL A 775 18.41 -17.07 -12.60
CA VAL A 775 16.98 -17.38 -12.44
C VAL A 775 16.13 -16.11 -12.43
N ALA A 776 16.55 -15.07 -11.69
CA ALA A 776 15.84 -13.80 -11.64
C ALA A 776 15.87 -13.07 -12.99
N PHE A 777 17.03 -12.99 -13.63
CA PHE A 777 17.19 -12.29 -14.91
C PHE A 777 16.45 -12.98 -16.06
N THR A 778 16.62 -14.29 -16.21
CA THR A 778 15.91 -15.10 -17.21
C THR A 778 14.39 -14.98 -17.04
N SER A 779 13.88 -14.93 -15.81
CA SER A 779 12.45 -14.70 -15.52
C SER A 779 11.95 -13.32 -15.92
N ALA A 780 12.80 -12.29 -15.85
CA ALA A 780 12.46 -10.96 -16.33
C ALA A 780 12.39 -10.93 -17.87
N VAL A 781 13.37 -11.53 -18.56
CA VAL A 781 13.38 -11.61 -20.03
C VAL A 781 12.19 -12.43 -20.55
N ALA A 782 11.95 -13.60 -19.97
CA ALA A 782 10.84 -14.46 -20.38
C ALA A 782 9.46 -13.80 -20.18
N ALA A 783 9.32 -12.88 -19.23
CA ALA A 783 8.07 -12.17 -19.01
C ALA A 783 7.64 -11.30 -20.20
N TYR A 784 8.56 -10.92 -21.10
CA TYR A 784 8.19 -10.25 -22.35
C TYR A 784 7.32 -11.12 -23.27
N GLY A 785 7.27 -12.44 -23.06
CA GLY A 785 6.29 -13.30 -23.73
C GLY A 785 4.83 -12.89 -23.48
N ALA A 786 4.54 -12.30 -22.32
CA ALA A 786 3.23 -11.71 -22.00
C ALA A 786 2.85 -10.57 -22.95
N PHE A 787 3.83 -9.91 -23.56
CA PHE A 787 3.61 -8.90 -24.59
C PHE A 787 3.58 -9.53 -25.98
N PHE A 788 4.65 -10.27 -26.33
CA PHE A 788 4.86 -10.71 -27.70
C PHE A 788 3.76 -11.63 -28.22
N ILE A 789 3.25 -12.56 -27.42
CA ILE A 789 2.22 -13.51 -27.88
C ILE A 789 0.88 -12.83 -28.20
N PRO A 790 0.22 -12.14 -27.25
CA PRO A 790 -1.04 -11.46 -27.55
C PRO A 790 -0.86 -10.40 -28.64
N LYS A 791 0.25 -9.64 -28.63
CA LYS A 791 0.48 -8.67 -29.69
C LYS A 791 0.68 -9.32 -31.06
N SER A 792 1.34 -10.49 -31.13
CA SER A 792 1.48 -11.23 -32.39
C SER A 792 0.13 -11.72 -32.91
N TYR A 793 -0.78 -12.16 -32.04
CA TYR A 793 -2.16 -12.48 -32.45
C TYR A 793 -2.87 -11.26 -33.03
N GLY A 794 -2.83 -10.12 -32.35
CA GLY A 794 -3.42 -8.86 -32.83
C GLY A 794 -2.89 -8.46 -34.20
N THR A 795 -1.56 -8.44 -34.37
CA THR A 795 -0.90 -8.11 -35.63
C THR A 795 -1.26 -9.11 -36.74
N SER A 796 -1.23 -10.41 -36.45
CA SER A 796 -1.58 -11.46 -37.41
C SER A 796 -3.02 -11.30 -37.89
N ILE A 797 -3.97 -11.13 -36.97
CA ILE A 797 -5.38 -10.98 -37.32
C ILE A 797 -5.59 -9.69 -38.14
N ALA A 798 -4.95 -8.58 -37.77
CA ALA A 798 -5.05 -7.33 -38.49
C ALA A 798 -4.46 -7.40 -39.91
N MET A 799 -3.35 -8.14 -40.11
CA MET A 799 -2.65 -8.23 -41.39
C MET A 799 -3.19 -9.33 -42.32
N THR A 800 -3.63 -10.47 -41.76
CA THR A 800 -3.96 -11.68 -42.52
C THR A 800 -5.39 -12.19 -42.30
N GLY A 801 -6.17 -11.57 -41.42
CA GLY A 801 -7.54 -11.98 -41.09
C GLY A 801 -7.65 -13.16 -40.11
N GLY A 802 -6.53 -13.69 -39.62
CA GLY A 802 -6.51 -14.82 -38.69
C GLY A 802 -5.21 -14.93 -37.88
N PRO A 803 -5.18 -15.77 -36.82
CA PRO A 803 -4.04 -15.89 -35.91
C PRO A 803 -2.93 -16.84 -36.41
N GLU A 804 -3.08 -17.45 -37.59
CA GLU A 804 -2.24 -18.55 -38.08
C GLU A 804 -0.79 -18.13 -38.26
N ALA A 805 -0.52 -16.92 -38.77
CA ALA A 805 0.85 -16.44 -38.96
C ALA A 805 1.61 -16.30 -37.63
N ALA A 806 0.94 -15.84 -36.57
CA ALA A 806 1.52 -15.81 -35.22
C ALA A 806 1.83 -17.22 -34.71
N LEU A 807 0.91 -18.18 -34.89
CA LEU A 807 1.08 -19.57 -34.46
C LEU A 807 2.25 -20.26 -35.19
N TRP A 808 2.40 -20.03 -36.49
CA TRP A 808 3.58 -20.48 -37.24
C TRP A 808 4.87 -19.87 -36.69
N GLY A 809 4.86 -18.57 -36.37
CA GLY A 809 5.97 -17.91 -35.69
C GLY A 809 6.35 -18.56 -34.36
N PHE A 810 5.35 -18.91 -33.54
CA PHE A 810 5.59 -19.60 -32.26
C PHE A 810 6.13 -21.03 -32.47
N MET A 811 5.61 -21.76 -33.47
CA MET A 811 6.10 -23.09 -33.81
C MET A 811 7.58 -23.06 -34.24
N ILE A 812 7.95 -22.10 -35.10
CA ILE A 812 9.34 -21.89 -35.52
C ILE A 812 10.21 -21.57 -34.31
N PHE A 813 9.75 -20.67 -33.44
CA PHE A 813 10.48 -20.33 -32.20
C PHE A 813 10.70 -21.57 -31.31
N TYR A 814 9.69 -22.44 -31.14
CA TYR A 814 9.86 -23.69 -30.42
C TYR A 814 10.84 -24.65 -31.09
N ALA A 815 10.86 -24.73 -32.43
CA ALA A 815 11.87 -25.50 -33.15
C ALA A 815 13.30 -24.98 -32.88
N THR A 816 13.48 -23.65 -32.78
CA THR A 816 14.78 -23.10 -32.36
C THR A 816 15.14 -23.52 -30.93
N CYS A 817 14.16 -23.56 -30.02
CA CYS A 817 14.39 -24.00 -28.64
C CYS A 817 14.79 -25.49 -28.58
N VAL A 818 14.15 -26.36 -29.38
CA VAL A 818 14.56 -27.76 -29.54
C VAL A 818 16.03 -27.84 -30.00
N GLY A 819 16.38 -27.09 -31.05
CA GLY A 819 17.75 -27.05 -31.58
C GLY A 819 18.79 -26.60 -30.55
N VAL A 820 18.47 -25.55 -29.78
CA VAL A 820 19.32 -25.01 -28.71
C VAL A 820 19.50 -26.03 -27.58
N VAL A 821 18.41 -26.65 -27.10
CA VAL A 821 18.49 -27.67 -26.03
C VAL A 821 19.27 -28.90 -26.49
N TRP A 822 19.05 -29.32 -27.73
CA TRP A 822 19.76 -30.43 -28.34
C TRP A 822 21.27 -30.16 -28.41
N TYR A 823 21.65 -29.01 -28.96
CA TYR A 823 23.04 -28.66 -29.22
C TYR A 823 23.86 -28.45 -27.94
N PHE A 824 23.34 -27.70 -26.98
CA PHE A 824 24.13 -27.31 -25.80
C PHE A 824 24.04 -28.31 -24.64
N TYR A 825 22.95 -29.06 -24.52
CA TYR A 825 22.64 -29.76 -23.27
C TYR A 825 22.39 -31.27 -23.40
N THR A 826 21.88 -31.77 -24.54
CA THR A 826 21.41 -33.18 -24.60
C THR A 826 22.08 -34.08 -25.64
N ARG A 827 22.81 -33.53 -26.63
CA ARG A 827 23.61 -34.33 -27.57
C ARG A 827 24.79 -35.01 -26.87
N ARG A 828 25.31 -36.11 -27.45
CA ARG A 828 26.44 -36.89 -26.87
C ARG A 828 27.72 -36.06 -26.64
N SER A 829 27.95 -35.02 -27.44
CA SER A 829 29.08 -34.07 -27.34
C SER A 829 28.66 -32.69 -26.81
N ALA A 830 27.59 -32.63 -26.01
CA ALA A 830 27.11 -31.38 -25.41
C ALA A 830 28.21 -30.72 -24.56
N SER A 831 28.34 -29.39 -24.66
CA SER A 831 29.35 -28.64 -23.91
C SER A 831 29.06 -28.58 -22.42
N VAL A 832 27.76 -28.62 -22.04
CA VAL A 832 27.30 -28.57 -20.65
C VAL A 832 26.15 -29.58 -20.47
N PRO A 833 26.40 -30.89 -20.37
CA PRO A 833 25.33 -31.89 -20.31
C PRO A 833 24.43 -31.72 -19.08
N CYS A 834 23.10 -31.69 -19.26
CA CYS A 834 22.11 -31.60 -18.15
C CYS A 834 20.74 -32.22 -18.45
#